data_AF-A0A1I1A598-F1
#
_entry.id   AF-A0A1I1A598-F1
#
_cell.length_a   1.000
_cell.length_b   1.000
_cell.length_c   1.000
_cell.angle_alpha   90.00
_cell.angle_beta   90.00
_cell.angle_gamma   90.00
#
_symmetry.space_group_name_H-M   'P 1'
#
loop_
_entity.id
_entity.type
_entity.pdbx_description
1 polymer ?
#
loop_
_entity_poly.entity_id
_entity_poly.type
_entity_poly.pdbx_seq_one_letter_code
_entity_poly.pdbx_strand_id
1 'polypeptide(L)'
;MHPPRPLTLAPFLYASCFLAAAALPGTLHAKAPALAGHWSFQTATGSTTNNGVTVDLIDQGVLDISDVGGRLTASIAWLDERGQPTAPRLVQGTPGPAGTVFRHAGKRVSTGRHGKELTTDVTIRWTLQAHGDVLSGTRLVETDENEPKPVTGTRRKQADVPAALPPAPAKTAADSTQRGPSTPAERTRVVQMALDAQADPLGVLRRDGAWLTAWIESVPDLTLPASPLESWLDVAPAAAMRELAGFQYLASVMALQIRQPQLANDRPASDLAGMEGVLGAYETLLRKDPLYRSAKLDLALAARQQGSLPAFVAALSGRNATLAGAPSRSPDATARRIVALGTREPRVMDWLDILSNRFGGRMAGSDAYTHAAQWARLQMRQWGLQAELEEAGQMPLGFNRGPWSARMLAPLAQPLRMATPAYTAGTRGVQQGLAILGPATLEEAQERFAQFKDKWVLIGGENGGSGRDGEFIHQPRAITRLLLAAGALGTIQSGEEPLYCASAAPTSWESLPGLPDIKLAAPQYADIRQRLASGEPVTLEFDIRNWFYPGPVTYHNVVARIPGTQKPEEIVLLGAHLDSYDGGTGAADNGAGVASMMEAMRLLATSGAKPRRTIMMVAFGAEELGRKGAFAFAGQHAGELGNIVMMLNRDGRPGAISGITVPSAWKTVFQRVEQDLDGVHPVFGYAMTLNDVPRDASQAMRASTGSDDAVFTVNGVPTPRFTMLGDFDYARVHHTVLDTYESVLPFSAAQQYSAIAIALTAYAVANAPEDIGRTGYYRDASPAR
;
A
#
# COMPACT_ATOMS: atom_id res chain seq x y z
N MET A 1 -65.44 27.59 -11.46
CA MET A 1 -66.32 26.57 -10.86
C MET A 1 -65.46 25.66 -10.01
N HIS A 2 -65.74 25.62 -8.71
CA HIS A 2 -65.95 24.44 -7.85
C HIS A 2 -65.05 23.19 -7.97
N PRO A 3 -64.87 22.47 -6.84
CA PRO A 3 -63.58 22.39 -6.16
C PRO A 3 -63.19 20.90 -5.93
N PRO A 4 -62.27 20.54 -5.00
CA PRO A 4 -61.76 19.18 -4.82
C PRO A 4 -62.72 18.33 -3.97
N ARG A 5 -62.43 17.01 -3.85
CA ARG A 5 -62.73 16.06 -2.73
C ARG A 5 -62.97 14.62 -3.27
N PRO A 6 -63.11 13.56 -2.44
CA PRO A 6 -62.30 13.09 -1.28
C PRO A 6 -62.38 11.54 -1.06
N LEU A 7 -62.02 11.10 0.17
CA LEU A 7 -62.50 9.92 0.94
C LEU A 7 -61.90 8.54 0.60
N THR A 8 -61.62 7.59 1.51
CA THR A 8 -61.32 7.48 2.97
C THR A 8 -61.39 5.99 3.34
N LEU A 9 -60.64 5.61 4.37
CA LEU A 9 -60.97 4.68 5.48
C LEU A 9 -61.37 3.22 5.21
N ALA A 10 -60.65 2.34 5.94
CA ALA A 10 -60.98 0.98 6.39
C ALA A 10 -62.38 0.87 7.01
N PRO A 11 -62.98 -0.33 7.30
CA PRO A 11 -62.59 -1.13 8.49
C PRO A 11 -62.93 -2.65 8.45
N PHE A 12 -62.51 -3.37 9.51
CA PHE A 12 -63.25 -4.40 10.30
C PHE A 12 -62.45 -5.63 10.76
N LEU A 13 -62.43 -5.73 12.09
CA LEU A 13 -62.05 -6.82 12.97
C LEU A 13 -63.12 -7.95 13.05
N TYR A 14 -62.64 -9.12 13.53
CA TYR A 14 -63.17 -10.00 14.59
C TYR A 14 -63.64 -11.45 14.26
N ALA A 15 -62.96 -12.36 14.98
CA ALA A 15 -63.43 -13.54 15.72
C ALA A 15 -63.87 -14.84 15.00
N SER A 16 -63.33 -15.97 15.48
CA SER A 16 -64.11 -17.05 16.17
C SER A 16 -63.21 -18.17 16.76
N CYS A 17 -63.59 -18.63 17.95
CA CYS A 17 -62.96 -19.59 18.88
C CYS A 17 -63.17 -21.08 18.52
N PHE A 18 -62.47 -22.00 19.20
CA PHE A 18 -62.96 -23.24 19.90
C PHE A 18 -61.71 -23.97 20.49
N LEU A 19 -61.45 -24.03 21.81
CA LEU A 19 -62.04 -24.75 22.97
C LEU A 19 -61.19 -25.98 23.39
N ALA A 20 -60.90 -26.04 24.69
CA ALA A 20 -60.01 -26.96 25.38
C ALA A 20 -60.71 -28.23 25.89
N ALA A 21 -59.93 -29.28 26.19
CA ALA A 21 -60.32 -30.35 27.10
C ALA A 21 -59.11 -30.90 27.90
N ALA A 22 -59.26 -30.96 29.23
CA ALA A 22 -58.47 -31.74 30.21
C ALA A 22 -59.02 -33.19 30.27
N ALA A 23 -58.40 -34.27 30.80
CA ALA A 23 -57.55 -34.46 31.99
C ALA A 23 -56.87 -35.87 31.99
N LEU A 24 -55.62 -36.00 32.49
CA LEU A 24 -55.14 -36.80 33.67
C LEU A 24 -54.64 -38.27 33.43
N PRO A 25 -53.81 -38.85 34.35
CA PRO A 25 -52.43 -39.28 34.04
C PRO A 25 -52.17 -40.80 34.25
N GLY A 26 -51.10 -41.34 33.66
CA GLY A 26 -50.65 -42.70 34.00
C GLY A 26 -49.66 -43.32 33.02
N THR A 27 -48.39 -43.28 33.40
CA THR A 27 -47.34 -44.28 33.09
C THR A 27 -47.07 -44.64 31.62
N LEU A 28 -46.09 -43.95 31.04
CA LEU A 28 -45.05 -44.56 30.21
C LEU A 28 -43.74 -43.79 30.47
N HIS A 29 -42.97 -44.22 31.47
CA HIS A 29 -41.56 -43.86 31.56
C HIS A 29 -40.81 -44.65 30.48
N ALA A 30 -40.67 -44.04 29.31
CA ALA A 30 -39.75 -44.44 28.28
C ALA A 30 -39.12 -43.18 27.65
N LYS A 31 -37.94 -42.85 28.20
CA LYS A 31 -36.79 -42.11 27.65
C LYS A 31 -37.11 -40.89 26.80
N ALA A 32 -36.73 -39.70 27.27
CA ALA A 32 -36.69 -38.50 26.43
C ALA A 32 -35.85 -38.75 25.17
N PRO A 33 -36.34 -38.35 23.97
CA PRO A 33 -35.42 -37.66 23.06
C PRO A 33 -36.19 -36.68 22.17
N ALA A 34 -36.82 -35.65 22.72
CA ALA A 34 -37.37 -34.59 21.87
C ALA A 34 -36.32 -33.52 21.53
N LEU A 35 -35.28 -33.34 22.36
CA LEU A 35 -34.30 -32.26 22.23
C LEU A 35 -32.82 -32.70 22.28
N ALA A 36 -32.54 -33.87 22.86
CA ALA A 36 -31.17 -34.43 22.93
C ALA A 36 -30.60 -34.71 21.53
N GLY A 37 -29.33 -34.35 21.29
CA GLY A 37 -28.62 -34.50 20.02
C GLY A 37 -27.63 -33.38 19.72
N HIS A 38 -26.96 -33.48 18.58
CA HIS A 38 -26.02 -32.48 18.05
C HIS A 38 -26.73 -31.57 17.07
N TRP A 39 -26.69 -30.26 17.30
CA TRP A 39 -27.43 -29.28 16.51
C TRP A 39 -26.51 -28.15 16.05
N SER A 40 -26.70 -27.65 14.84
CA SER A 40 -26.27 -26.30 14.47
C SER A 40 -27.45 -25.33 14.63
N PHE A 41 -27.22 -24.15 15.18
CA PHE A 41 -28.25 -23.14 15.38
C PHE A 41 -27.81 -21.76 14.89
N GLN A 42 -28.77 -20.87 14.70
CA GLN A 42 -28.61 -19.45 14.41
C GLN A 42 -29.58 -18.64 15.25
N THR A 43 -29.18 -17.45 15.69
CA THR A 43 -30.06 -16.52 16.40
C THR A 43 -29.57 -15.08 16.27
N ALA A 44 -30.49 -14.13 16.33
CA ALA A 44 -30.14 -12.72 16.34
C ALA A 44 -29.56 -12.31 17.70
N THR A 45 -28.46 -11.57 17.71
CA THR A 45 -27.74 -11.13 18.94
C THR A 45 -27.65 -9.61 19.08
N GLY A 46 -28.01 -8.87 18.04
CA GLY A 46 -28.14 -7.41 18.03
C GLY A 46 -28.70 -6.92 16.70
N SER A 47 -28.73 -5.61 16.48
CA SER A 47 -29.04 -5.01 15.18
C SER A 47 -28.10 -3.85 14.88
N THR A 48 -27.79 -3.62 13.60
CA THR A 48 -26.97 -2.51 13.14
C THR A 48 -27.68 -1.75 12.03
N THR A 49 -27.53 -0.42 12.00
CA THR A 49 -28.15 0.44 10.99
C THR A 49 -27.07 1.16 10.21
N ASN A 50 -26.97 0.88 8.91
CA ASN A 50 -26.08 1.58 7.99
C ASN A 50 -26.88 2.19 6.84
N ASN A 51 -26.68 3.47 6.55
CA ASN A 51 -27.44 4.24 5.56
C ASN A 51 -28.98 4.12 5.70
N GLY A 52 -29.49 4.05 6.94
CA GLY A 52 -30.94 4.00 7.23
C GLY A 52 -31.60 2.62 7.12
N VAL A 53 -30.85 1.57 6.80
CA VAL A 53 -31.35 0.18 6.77
C VAL A 53 -30.86 -0.55 8.01
N THR A 54 -31.78 -1.02 8.85
CA THR A 54 -31.48 -1.82 10.05
C THR A 54 -31.49 -3.30 9.71
N VAL A 55 -30.39 -3.98 10.00
CA VAL A 55 -30.22 -5.43 9.80
C VAL A 55 -29.87 -6.08 11.13
N ASP A 56 -30.51 -7.20 11.45
CA ASP A 56 -30.19 -7.99 12.64
C ASP A 56 -28.83 -8.69 12.45
N LEU A 57 -27.96 -8.57 13.45
CA LEU A 57 -26.70 -9.32 13.53
C LEU A 57 -27.06 -10.76 13.93
N ILE A 58 -26.73 -11.72 13.07
CA ILE A 58 -27.05 -13.14 13.25
C ILE A 58 -25.79 -13.90 13.63
N ASP A 59 -25.79 -14.52 14.82
CA ASP A 59 -24.73 -15.43 15.24
C ASP A 59 -25.14 -16.88 15.00
N GLN A 60 -24.14 -17.71 14.67
CA GLN A 60 -24.29 -19.15 14.42
C GLN A 60 -23.50 -19.95 15.44
N GLY A 61 -23.96 -21.16 15.74
CA GLY A 61 -23.36 -21.99 16.78
C GLY A 61 -23.69 -23.47 16.66
N VAL A 62 -23.12 -24.25 17.56
CA VAL A 62 -23.42 -25.66 17.80
C VAL A 62 -23.92 -25.87 19.22
N LEU A 63 -24.88 -26.77 19.35
CA LEU A 63 -25.56 -27.10 20.58
C LEU A 63 -25.62 -28.62 20.73
N ASP A 64 -24.90 -29.14 21.72
CA ASP A 64 -24.90 -30.57 22.02
C ASP A 64 -25.70 -30.82 23.29
N ILE A 65 -26.87 -31.45 23.16
CA ILE A 65 -27.79 -31.68 24.26
C ILE A 65 -27.79 -33.16 24.61
N SER A 66 -27.49 -33.48 25.88
CA SER A 66 -27.53 -34.83 26.42
C SER A 66 -28.54 -34.94 27.55
N ASP A 67 -29.18 -36.10 27.68
CA ASP A 67 -29.97 -36.45 28.85
C ASP A 67 -29.10 -37.22 29.83
N VAL A 68 -28.84 -36.63 30.99
CA VAL A 68 -28.06 -37.26 32.06
C VAL A 68 -28.98 -37.43 33.26
N GLY A 69 -29.55 -38.63 33.40
CA GLY A 69 -30.37 -39.00 34.56
C GLY A 69 -31.75 -38.33 34.62
N GLY A 70 -32.38 -38.04 33.48
CA GLY A 70 -33.69 -37.37 33.41
C GLY A 70 -33.61 -35.85 33.46
N ARG A 71 -32.39 -35.28 33.36
CA ARG A 71 -32.12 -33.85 33.26
C ARG A 71 -31.33 -33.57 31.99
N LEU A 72 -31.86 -32.68 31.16
CA LEU A 72 -31.18 -32.26 29.93
C LEU A 72 -30.04 -31.30 30.27
N THR A 73 -28.86 -31.59 29.76
CA THR A 73 -27.69 -30.71 29.82
C THR A 73 -27.31 -30.32 28.41
N ALA A 74 -27.01 -29.05 28.17
CA ALA A 74 -26.58 -28.56 26.87
C ALA A 74 -25.18 -27.95 26.93
N SER A 75 -24.37 -28.25 25.93
CA SER A 75 -23.10 -27.59 25.64
C SER A 75 -23.32 -26.61 24.49
N ILE A 76 -23.20 -25.32 24.77
CA ILE A 76 -23.41 -24.24 23.78
C ILE A 76 -22.05 -23.68 23.36
N ALA A 77 -21.73 -23.77 22.06
CA ALA A 77 -20.55 -23.12 21.49
C ALA A 77 -20.96 -22.28 20.27
N TRP A 78 -20.55 -21.02 20.26
CA TRP A 78 -20.73 -20.15 19.09
C TRP A 78 -19.64 -20.41 18.08
N LEU A 79 -19.96 -20.31 16.80
CA LEU A 79 -18.94 -20.28 15.77
C LEU A 79 -18.32 -18.89 15.78
N ASP A 80 -17.00 -18.82 15.91
CA ASP A 80 -16.28 -17.57 15.73
C ASP A 80 -16.31 -17.13 14.25
N GLU A 81 -15.73 -15.97 13.94
CA GLU A 81 -15.65 -15.43 12.58
C GLU A 81 -14.96 -16.37 11.57
N ARG A 82 -14.33 -17.46 12.05
CA ARG A 82 -13.66 -18.51 11.26
C ARG A 82 -14.47 -19.80 11.16
N GLY A 83 -15.72 -19.80 11.64
CA GLY A 83 -16.61 -20.95 11.63
C GLY A 83 -16.24 -22.04 12.64
N GLN A 84 -15.35 -21.76 13.60
CA GLN A 84 -14.89 -22.73 14.60
C GLN A 84 -15.65 -22.55 15.92
N PRO A 85 -16.05 -23.64 16.59
CA PRO A 85 -16.75 -23.55 17.86
C PRO A 85 -15.83 -22.97 18.95
N THR A 86 -16.27 -21.85 19.53
CA THR A 86 -15.74 -21.26 20.77
C THR A 86 -15.82 -22.25 21.93
N ALA A 87 -15.09 -21.96 23.02
CA ALA A 87 -15.10 -22.82 24.21
C ALA A 87 -16.55 -23.07 24.70
N PRO A 88 -17.00 -24.34 24.77
CA PRO A 88 -18.39 -24.66 25.04
C PRO A 88 -18.79 -24.29 26.47
N ARG A 89 -20.01 -23.75 26.61
CA ARG A 89 -20.63 -23.47 27.91
C ARG A 89 -21.67 -24.53 28.25
N LEU A 90 -21.48 -25.17 29.40
CA LEU A 90 -22.39 -26.19 29.89
C LEU A 90 -23.52 -25.55 30.71
N VAL A 91 -24.76 -25.91 30.37
CA VAL A 91 -25.98 -25.35 30.98
C VAL A 91 -27.00 -26.45 31.25
N GLN A 92 -27.77 -26.31 32.33
CA GLN A 92 -28.81 -27.27 32.69
C GLN A 92 -30.19 -26.80 32.21
N GLY A 93 -30.97 -27.73 31.68
CA GLY A 93 -32.30 -27.52 31.13
C GLY A 93 -33.39 -27.85 32.16
N THR A 94 -34.34 -26.92 32.32
CA THR A 94 -35.54 -27.12 33.13
C THR A 94 -36.76 -27.23 32.21
N PRO A 95 -37.53 -28.32 32.24
CA PRO A 95 -38.74 -28.45 31.42
C PRO A 95 -39.80 -27.39 31.76
N GLY A 96 -40.45 -26.83 30.75
CA GLY A 96 -41.54 -25.86 30.90
C GLY A 96 -42.62 -26.02 29.81
N PRO A 97 -43.77 -25.34 29.96
CA PRO A 97 -44.92 -25.52 29.07
C PRO A 97 -44.71 -25.05 27.63
N ALA A 98 -43.68 -24.23 27.36
CA ALA A 98 -43.33 -23.71 26.03
C ALA A 98 -42.01 -24.29 25.48
N GLY A 99 -41.44 -25.33 26.10
CA GLY A 99 -40.14 -25.91 25.74
C GLY A 99 -39.21 -26.09 26.95
N THR A 100 -38.00 -26.59 26.69
CA THR A 100 -36.96 -26.72 27.74
C THR A 100 -36.22 -25.40 27.88
N VAL A 101 -36.12 -24.90 29.11
CA VAL A 101 -35.48 -23.62 29.41
C VAL A 101 -34.05 -23.88 29.90
N PHE A 102 -33.06 -23.34 29.20
CA PHE A 102 -31.66 -23.29 29.63
C PHE A 102 -31.32 -21.88 30.05
N ARG A 103 -30.65 -21.73 31.20
CA ARG A 103 -30.19 -20.42 31.69
C ARG A 103 -28.69 -20.47 31.94
N HIS A 104 -28.00 -19.41 31.56
CA HIS A 104 -26.63 -19.20 31.99
C HIS A 104 -26.36 -17.73 32.28
N ALA A 105 -25.55 -17.49 33.30
CA ALA A 105 -24.91 -16.22 33.49
C ALA A 105 -23.85 -16.05 32.40
N GLY A 106 -23.78 -14.86 31.82
CA GLY A 106 -22.81 -14.49 30.82
C GLY A 106 -22.35 -13.06 31.05
N LYS A 107 -21.29 -12.68 30.35
CA LYS A 107 -20.85 -11.29 30.29
C LYS A 107 -21.18 -10.79 28.89
N ARG A 108 -21.99 -9.73 28.81
CA ARG A 108 -22.22 -9.02 27.55
C ARG A 108 -21.17 -7.94 27.47
N VAL A 109 -20.36 -8.02 26.42
CA VAL A 109 -19.45 -6.95 26.05
C VAL A 109 -20.21 -6.09 25.05
N SER A 110 -20.56 -4.88 25.47
CA SER A 110 -21.12 -3.88 24.57
C SER A 110 -20.03 -2.85 24.27
N THR A 111 -19.88 -2.52 22.99
CA THR A 111 -19.05 -1.41 22.56
C THR A 111 -19.84 -0.14 22.79
N GLY A 112 -19.47 0.64 23.81
CA GLY A 112 -19.96 2.00 23.92
C GLY A 112 -19.57 2.81 22.67
N ARG A 113 -20.22 3.96 22.41
CA ARG A 113 -20.04 4.82 21.21
C ARG A 113 -18.58 5.21 20.85
N HIS A 114 -17.59 4.84 21.67
CA HIS A 114 -16.16 5.08 21.49
C HIS A 114 -15.31 3.81 21.53
N GLY A 115 -15.87 2.63 21.27
CA GLY A 115 -15.10 1.38 21.14
C GLY A 115 -14.55 0.79 22.46
N LYS A 116 -14.86 1.38 23.61
CA LYS A 116 -14.54 0.79 24.92
C LYS A 116 -15.51 -0.36 25.23
N GLU A 117 -14.96 -1.53 25.51
CA GLU A 117 -15.72 -2.70 25.96
C GLU A 117 -16.27 -2.46 27.36
N LEU A 118 -17.59 -2.30 27.46
CA LEU A 118 -18.33 -2.32 28.72
C LEU A 118 -18.83 -3.74 28.94
N THR A 119 -18.33 -4.37 29.98
CA THR A 119 -18.66 -5.75 30.33
C THR A 119 -19.69 -5.77 31.44
N THR A 120 -20.94 -6.11 31.10
CA THR A 120 -22.06 -6.21 32.04
C THR A 120 -22.39 -7.68 32.29
N ASP A 121 -22.61 -8.05 33.54
CA ASP A 121 -23.11 -9.38 33.87
C ASP A 121 -24.58 -9.48 33.48
N VAL A 122 -24.90 -10.43 32.61
CA VAL A 122 -26.25 -10.65 32.07
C VAL A 122 -26.66 -12.11 32.30
N THR A 123 -27.96 -12.34 32.49
CA THR A 123 -28.52 -13.70 32.45
C THR A 123 -29.19 -13.92 31.10
N ILE A 124 -28.79 -14.96 30.38
CA ILE A 124 -29.37 -15.33 29.09
C ILE A 124 -30.25 -16.57 29.28
N ARG A 125 -31.50 -16.46 28.82
CA ARG A 125 -32.49 -17.54 28.82
C ARG A 125 -32.75 -18.02 27.41
N TRP A 126 -32.62 -19.33 27.21
CA TRP A 126 -32.97 -20.01 25.98
C TRP A 126 -34.17 -20.91 26.23
N THR A 127 -35.26 -20.73 25.50
CA THR A 127 -36.42 -21.62 25.54
C THR A 127 -36.48 -22.38 24.23
N LEU A 128 -36.13 -23.67 24.26
CA LEU A 128 -35.91 -24.48 23.05
C LEU A 128 -36.83 -25.70 22.99
N GLN A 129 -37.26 -26.02 21.78
CA GLN A 129 -38.02 -27.21 21.44
C GLN A 129 -37.53 -27.76 20.10
N ALA A 130 -37.65 -29.06 19.91
CA ALA A 130 -37.28 -29.70 18.67
C ALA A 130 -38.42 -30.57 18.15
N HIS A 131 -38.59 -30.51 16.83
CA HIS A 131 -39.57 -31.28 16.07
C HIS A 131 -38.81 -32.03 14.97
N GLY A 132 -38.42 -33.27 15.26
CA GLY A 132 -37.57 -34.08 14.38
C GLY A 132 -36.13 -33.55 14.31
N ASP A 133 -35.71 -33.13 13.12
CA ASP A 133 -34.36 -32.59 12.83
C ASP A 133 -34.32 -31.05 12.81
N VAL A 134 -35.43 -30.39 13.17
CA VAL A 134 -35.53 -28.93 13.23
C VAL A 134 -35.59 -28.47 14.70
N LEU A 135 -34.67 -27.58 15.05
CA LEU A 135 -34.62 -26.89 16.35
C LEU A 135 -35.29 -25.52 16.20
N SER A 136 -36.17 -25.17 17.15
CA SER A 136 -36.80 -23.86 17.21
C SER A 136 -36.87 -23.36 18.65
N GLY A 137 -36.89 -22.04 18.83
CA GLY A 137 -37.05 -21.46 20.15
C GLY A 137 -36.77 -19.97 20.19
N THR A 138 -36.48 -19.47 21.38
CA THR A 138 -36.16 -18.05 21.61
C THR A 138 -35.01 -17.87 22.58
N ARG A 139 -34.23 -16.81 22.36
CA ARG A 139 -33.16 -16.32 23.22
C ARG A 139 -33.58 -14.96 23.78
N LEU A 140 -33.49 -14.79 25.10
CA LEU A 140 -33.79 -13.54 25.79
C LEU A 140 -32.65 -13.17 26.76
N VAL A 141 -32.17 -11.93 26.69
CA VAL A 141 -31.22 -11.36 27.65
C VAL A 141 -32.01 -10.64 28.74
N GLU A 142 -32.14 -11.26 29.92
CA GLU A 142 -33.12 -10.86 30.96
C GLU A 142 -32.83 -9.50 31.63
N THR A 143 -31.70 -8.87 31.35
CA THR A 143 -31.19 -7.67 32.04
C THR A 143 -31.35 -6.37 31.25
N ASP A 144 -31.38 -6.43 29.90
CA ASP A 144 -31.37 -5.24 29.03
C ASP A 144 -32.37 -5.30 27.86
N GLU A 145 -32.90 -6.47 27.49
CA GLU A 145 -33.77 -6.63 26.29
C GLU A 145 -35.19 -7.07 26.70
N ASN A 146 -36.20 -6.29 26.33
CA ASN A 146 -37.61 -6.61 26.61
C ASN A 146 -38.27 -7.52 25.54
N GLU A 147 -37.57 -7.87 24.46
CA GLU A 147 -38.11 -8.66 23.35
C GLU A 147 -37.27 -9.94 23.07
N PRO A 148 -37.88 -11.14 23.11
CA PRO A 148 -37.20 -12.39 22.76
C PRO A 148 -36.80 -12.47 21.29
N LYS A 149 -35.59 -12.93 20.99
CA LYS A 149 -35.09 -13.15 19.63
C LYS A 149 -35.26 -14.60 19.19
N PRO A 150 -35.64 -14.88 17.94
CA PRO A 150 -35.88 -16.25 17.48
C PRO A 150 -34.56 -17.05 17.36
N VAL A 151 -34.66 -18.35 17.60
CA VAL A 151 -33.58 -19.34 17.43
C VAL A 151 -34.08 -20.41 16.47
N THR A 152 -33.30 -20.71 15.44
CA THR A 152 -33.58 -21.80 14.50
C THR A 152 -32.34 -22.67 14.31
N GLY A 153 -32.51 -23.95 14.01
CA GLY A 153 -31.39 -24.86 13.84
C GLY A 153 -31.75 -26.20 13.23
N THR A 154 -30.72 -26.99 12.93
CA THR A 154 -30.83 -28.30 12.29
C THR A 154 -29.90 -29.33 12.93
N ARG A 155 -30.33 -30.59 12.96
CA ARG A 155 -29.57 -31.69 13.58
C ARG A 155 -28.39 -32.12 12.69
N ARG A 156 -27.20 -32.30 13.27
CA ARG A 156 -25.97 -32.71 12.57
C ARG A 156 -25.83 -34.24 12.50
N LYS A 157 -25.30 -34.76 11.38
CA LYS A 157 -25.00 -36.19 11.16
C LYS A 157 -23.51 -36.47 11.40
N GLN A 158 -23.19 -37.62 12.00
CA GLN A 158 -21.92 -37.96 12.67
C GLN A 158 -20.70 -38.27 11.76
N ALA A 159 -20.60 -37.72 10.54
CA ALA A 159 -19.48 -38.02 9.62
C ALA A 159 -18.80 -36.73 9.14
N ASP A 160 -17.81 -36.23 9.89
CA ASP A 160 -16.88 -35.15 9.49
C ASP A 160 -15.67 -35.01 10.45
N VAL A 161 -14.90 -36.08 10.68
CA VAL A 161 -13.54 -35.99 11.26
C VAL A 161 -12.66 -37.12 10.67
N PRO A 162 -11.65 -36.84 9.81
CA PRO A 162 -10.64 -37.83 9.45
C PRO A 162 -9.55 -37.93 10.53
N ALA A 163 -9.04 -39.15 10.75
CA ALA A 163 -7.98 -39.42 11.73
C ALA A 163 -6.62 -38.81 11.32
N ALA A 164 -5.88 -38.28 12.29
CA ALA A 164 -4.49 -37.86 12.12
C ALA A 164 -3.59 -39.05 11.82
N LEU A 165 -2.77 -38.96 10.76
CA LEU A 165 -1.71 -39.92 10.46
C LEU A 165 -0.45 -39.61 11.30
N PRO A 166 0.41 -40.61 11.58
CA PRO A 166 1.49 -40.49 12.55
C PRO A 166 2.57 -39.46 12.16
N PRO A 167 3.27 -38.89 13.17
CA PRO A 167 4.31 -37.89 12.96
C PRO A 167 5.55 -38.46 12.23
N ALA A 168 6.31 -37.59 11.57
CA ALA A 168 7.63 -37.95 11.05
C ALA A 168 8.54 -38.44 12.20
N PRO A 169 9.43 -39.41 11.94
CA PRO A 169 10.35 -39.90 12.94
C PRO A 169 11.27 -38.77 13.42
N ALA A 170 11.31 -38.57 14.74
CA ALA A 170 12.22 -37.63 15.38
C ALA A 170 13.67 -38.15 15.30
N LYS A 171 14.63 -37.23 15.09
CA LYS A 171 16.06 -37.52 15.28
C LYS A 171 16.32 -37.81 16.76
N THR A 172 16.47 -39.07 17.13
CA THR A 172 17.20 -39.45 18.34
C THR A 172 18.70 -39.42 18.04
N ALA A 173 19.49 -38.81 18.92
CA ALA A 173 20.93 -38.59 18.79
C ALA A 173 21.80 -39.88 18.88
N ALA A 174 21.29 -41.00 18.39
CA ALA A 174 21.94 -42.30 18.40
C ALA A 174 21.54 -43.11 17.15
N ASP A 175 21.79 -42.55 15.96
CA ASP A 175 22.15 -43.34 14.79
C ASP A 175 22.57 -42.40 13.64
N SER A 176 23.86 -42.39 13.33
CA SER A 176 24.41 -41.70 12.16
C SER A 176 24.22 -42.55 10.91
N THR A 177 22.98 -42.94 10.59
CA THR A 177 22.64 -43.44 9.26
C THR A 177 22.18 -42.25 8.44
N GLN A 178 22.98 -41.88 7.44
CA GLN A 178 22.65 -40.81 6.49
C GLN A 178 21.33 -41.19 5.80
N ARG A 179 20.27 -40.41 6.00
CA ARG A 179 18.94 -40.69 5.45
C ARG A 179 19.04 -40.90 3.93
N GLY A 180 18.37 -41.95 3.43
CA GLY A 180 18.28 -42.25 2.01
C GLY A 180 17.42 -41.23 1.23
N PRO A 181 17.35 -41.35 -0.11
CA PRO A 181 16.53 -40.47 -0.94
C PRO A 181 15.04 -40.54 -0.59
N SER A 182 14.31 -39.48 -0.92
CA SER A 182 12.87 -39.39 -0.72
C SER A 182 12.08 -40.51 -1.42
N THR A 183 11.08 -41.04 -0.73
CA THR A 183 10.21 -42.11 -1.23
C THR A 183 9.08 -41.58 -2.13
N PRO A 184 8.51 -42.40 -3.03
CA PRO A 184 7.36 -41.99 -3.85
C PRO A 184 6.14 -41.53 -3.04
N ALA A 185 5.89 -42.13 -1.86
CA ALA A 185 4.79 -41.75 -0.99
C ALA A 185 5.00 -40.36 -0.37
N GLU A 186 6.21 -40.07 0.10
CA GLU A 186 6.57 -38.74 0.61
C GLU A 186 6.49 -37.68 -0.49
N ARG A 187 6.99 -37.99 -1.69
CA ARG A 187 6.91 -37.09 -2.86
C ARG A 187 5.46 -36.77 -3.23
N THR A 188 4.60 -37.79 -3.24
CA THR A 188 3.14 -37.61 -3.47
C THR A 188 2.52 -36.72 -2.40
N ARG A 189 2.89 -36.94 -1.13
CA ARG A 189 2.38 -36.13 -0.01
C ARG A 189 2.75 -34.66 -0.16
N VAL A 190 3.98 -34.34 -0.53
CA VAL A 190 4.44 -32.94 -0.72
C VAL A 190 3.71 -32.26 -1.88
N VAL A 191 3.53 -32.95 -3.01
CA VAL A 191 2.75 -32.42 -4.14
C VAL A 191 1.31 -32.15 -3.72
N GLN A 192 0.70 -33.06 -2.95
CA GLN A 192 -0.67 -32.88 -2.46
C GLN A 192 -0.77 -31.73 -1.45
N MET A 193 0.19 -31.60 -0.52
CA MET A 193 0.25 -30.48 0.42
C MET A 193 0.26 -29.14 -0.30
N ALA A 194 1.06 -29.00 -1.37
CA ALA A 194 1.16 -27.75 -2.13
C ALA A 194 -0.16 -27.35 -2.81
N LEU A 195 -0.98 -28.33 -3.21
CA LEU A 195 -2.30 -28.11 -3.81
C LEU A 195 -3.36 -27.83 -2.73
N ASP A 196 -3.41 -28.66 -1.69
CA ASP A 196 -4.37 -28.55 -0.60
C ASP A 196 -4.22 -27.21 0.13
N ALA A 197 -2.99 -26.72 0.30
CA ALA A 197 -2.71 -25.47 0.98
C ALA A 197 -3.16 -24.24 0.16
N GLN A 198 -3.51 -24.37 -1.12
CA GLN A 198 -4.21 -23.31 -1.84
C GLN A 198 -5.72 -23.28 -1.53
N ALA A 199 -6.32 -24.40 -1.10
CA ALA A 199 -7.74 -24.51 -0.77
C ALA A 199 -8.01 -24.33 0.74
N ASP A 200 -7.13 -24.84 1.61
CA ASP A 200 -7.18 -24.65 3.05
C ASP A 200 -5.80 -24.28 3.64
N PRO A 201 -5.33 -23.04 3.39
CA PRO A 201 -3.95 -22.65 3.68
C PRO A 201 -3.55 -22.83 5.15
N LEU A 202 -4.36 -22.31 6.08
CA LEU A 202 -4.06 -22.37 7.52
C LEU A 202 -4.28 -23.76 8.12
N GLY A 203 -5.23 -24.55 7.59
CA GLY A 203 -5.46 -25.91 8.04
C GLY A 203 -4.30 -26.84 7.67
N VAL A 204 -3.83 -26.75 6.42
CA VAL A 204 -2.68 -27.54 5.96
C VAL A 204 -1.40 -27.11 6.66
N LEU A 205 -1.14 -25.80 6.82
CA LEU A 205 0.01 -25.31 7.59
C LEU A 205 0.07 -25.91 9.00
N ARG A 206 -1.04 -25.89 9.74
CA ARG A 206 -1.09 -26.44 11.10
C ARG A 206 -0.89 -27.95 11.16
N ARG A 207 -1.42 -28.67 10.16
CA ARG A 207 -1.38 -30.14 10.11
C ARG A 207 -0.01 -30.66 9.67
N ASP A 208 0.57 -30.01 8.66
CA ASP A 208 1.68 -30.56 7.88
C ASP A 208 2.96 -29.70 7.90
N GLY A 209 2.90 -28.47 8.40
CA GLY A 209 4.02 -27.52 8.38
C GLY A 209 5.31 -28.06 9.02
N ALA A 210 5.21 -28.52 10.27
CA ALA A 210 6.36 -29.07 10.99
C ALA A 210 6.95 -30.33 10.31
N TRP A 211 6.08 -31.14 9.68
CA TRP A 211 6.52 -32.32 8.93
C TRP A 211 7.32 -31.92 7.70
N LEU A 212 6.82 -30.95 6.92
CA LEU A 212 7.48 -30.51 5.68
C LEU A 212 8.87 -29.95 5.95
N THR A 213 9.02 -29.10 6.98
CA THR A 213 10.31 -28.53 7.40
C THR A 213 11.32 -29.63 7.76
N ALA A 214 10.94 -30.58 8.62
CA ALA A 214 11.83 -31.67 9.02
C ALA A 214 12.16 -32.63 7.85
N TRP A 215 11.21 -32.84 6.94
CA TRP A 215 11.41 -33.68 5.76
C TRP A 215 12.40 -33.04 4.78
N ILE A 216 12.24 -31.75 4.51
CA ILE A 216 13.14 -30.94 3.68
C ILE A 216 14.60 -31.02 4.19
N GLU A 217 14.80 -30.83 5.49
CA GLU A 217 16.14 -30.82 6.11
C GLU A 217 16.83 -32.19 6.08
N SER A 218 16.09 -33.24 5.77
CA SER A 218 16.57 -34.61 5.88
C SER A 218 16.67 -35.35 4.54
N VAL A 219 16.16 -34.81 3.43
CA VAL A 219 16.23 -35.46 2.09
C VAL A 219 17.55 -35.10 1.41
N PRO A 220 18.33 -36.06 0.88
CA PRO A 220 19.57 -35.76 0.17
C PRO A 220 19.38 -35.50 -1.34
N ASP A 221 18.21 -35.84 -1.90
CA ASP A 221 17.95 -35.92 -3.34
C ASP A 221 17.12 -34.76 -3.92
N LEU A 222 16.76 -33.78 -3.08
CA LEU A 222 16.08 -32.55 -3.48
C LEU A 222 16.85 -31.36 -2.90
N THR A 223 16.97 -30.29 -3.68
CA THR A 223 17.74 -29.11 -3.31
C THR A 223 16.81 -27.91 -3.17
N LEU A 224 16.90 -27.18 -2.07
CA LEU A 224 16.25 -25.87 -1.93
C LEU A 224 17.28 -24.77 -2.13
N PRO A 225 17.36 -24.16 -3.33
CA PRO A 225 18.24 -23.02 -3.50
C PRO A 225 17.68 -21.84 -2.70
N ALA A 226 18.53 -21.12 -1.95
CA ALA A 226 18.12 -20.03 -1.05
C ALA A 226 17.45 -18.85 -1.78
N SER A 227 16.20 -18.52 -1.40
CA SER A 227 15.27 -17.44 -1.83
C SER A 227 15.58 -15.95 -1.52
N PRO A 228 15.92 -14.97 -2.40
CA PRO A 228 15.71 -13.57 -2.03
C PRO A 228 14.21 -13.28 -1.78
N LEU A 229 13.31 -14.07 -2.38
CA LEU A 229 11.87 -13.98 -2.14
C LEU A 229 11.48 -14.32 -0.70
N GLU A 230 12.23 -15.17 -0.01
CA GLU A 230 11.92 -15.54 1.38
C GLU A 230 11.88 -14.28 2.27
N SER A 231 12.88 -13.41 2.13
CA SER A 231 12.91 -12.12 2.83
C SER A 231 11.81 -11.15 2.39
N TRP A 232 11.34 -11.26 1.14
CA TRP A 232 10.25 -10.44 0.62
C TRP A 232 8.88 -10.89 1.16
N LEU A 233 8.70 -12.20 1.33
CA LEU A 233 7.50 -12.82 1.89
C LEU A 233 7.40 -12.65 3.41
N ASP A 234 8.54 -12.48 4.10
CA ASP A 234 8.64 -12.37 5.57
C ASP A 234 8.17 -11.02 6.16
N VAL A 235 7.51 -10.18 5.36
CA VAL A 235 7.05 -8.84 5.80
C VAL A 235 5.53 -8.66 5.76
N ALA A 236 4.78 -9.76 5.67
CA ALA A 236 3.32 -9.71 5.76
C ALA A 236 2.87 -9.17 7.14
N PRO A 237 1.78 -8.38 7.22
CA PRO A 237 1.37 -7.71 8.45
C PRO A 237 0.97 -8.67 9.57
N ALA A 238 0.38 -9.83 9.24
CA ALA A 238 0.00 -10.87 10.19
C ALA A 238 1.06 -11.98 10.29
N ALA A 239 1.42 -12.39 11.52
CA ALA A 239 2.38 -13.48 11.77
C ALA A 239 1.98 -14.79 11.07
N ALA A 240 0.69 -15.13 11.11
CA ALA A 240 0.15 -16.31 10.42
C ALA A 240 0.33 -16.25 8.89
N MET A 241 0.30 -15.06 8.29
CA MET A 241 0.53 -14.90 6.86
C MET A 241 2.01 -15.06 6.49
N ARG A 242 2.95 -14.64 7.36
CA ARG A 242 4.38 -14.85 7.15
C ARG A 242 4.73 -16.34 7.13
N GLU A 243 4.29 -17.07 8.16
CA GLU A 243 4.50 -18.52 8.27
C GLU A 243 3.85 -19.28 7.09
N LEU A 244 2.62 -18.90 6.73
CA LEU A 244 1.94 -19.50 5.59
C LEU A 244 2.65 -19.23 4.28
N ALA A 245 3.07 -17.99 4.02
CA ALA A 245 3.75 -17.64 2.79
C ALA A 245 5.04 -18.44 2.61
N GLY A 246 5.85 -18.57 3.68
CA GLY A 246 7.04 -19.41 3.68
C GLY A 246 6.72 -20.89 3.44
N PHE A 247 5.75 -21.44 4.17
CA PHE A 247 5.33 -22.83 4.01
C PHE A 247 4.86 -23.15 2.58
N GLN A 248 3.92 -22.35 2.07
CA GLN A 248 3.33 -22.54 0.75
C GLN A 248 4.39 -22.40 -0.34
N TYR A 249 5.27 -21.41 -0.21
CA TYR A 249 6.40 -21.22 -1.12
C TYR A 249 7.27 -22.48 -1.21
N LEU A 250 7.72 -23.00 -0.07
CA LEU A 250 8.56 -24.20 0.01
C LEU A 250 7.83 -25.44 -0.54
N ALA A 251 6.57 -25.65 -0.16
CA ALA A 251 5.77 -26.76 -0.66
C ALA A 251 5.63 -26.73 -2.19
N SER A 252 5.38 -25.55 -2.76
CA SER A 252 5.22 -25.36 -4.20
C SER A 252 6.53 -25.52 -4.98
N VAL A 253 7.67 -25.05 -4.44
CA VAL A 253 9.00 -25.29 -5.03
C VAL A 253 9.30 -26.80 -5.06
N MET A 254 9.10 -27.50 -3.94
CA MET A 254 9.34 -28.95 -3.89
C MET A 254 8.40 -29.72 -4.82
N ALA A 255 7.13 -29.32 -4.91
CA ALA A 255 6.18 -29.91 -5.85
C ALA A 255 6.58 -29.67 -7.32
N LEU A 256 7.24 -28.57 -7.66
CA LEU A 256 7.81 -28.35 -8.99
C LEU A 256 8.93 -29.36 -9.27
N GLN A 257 9.92 -29.46 -8.38
CA GLN A 257 11.07 -30.35 -8.59
C GLN A 257 10.66 -31.83 -8.69
N ILE A 258 9.67 -32.25 -7.89
CA ILE A 258 9.15 -33.62 -7.92
C ILE A 258 8.48 -33.91 -9.28
N ARG A 259 7.69 -32.97 -9.81
CA ARG A 259 6.93 -33.16 -11.06
C ARG A 259 7.76 -32.90 -12.31
N GLN A 260 8.77 -32.03 -12.21
CA GLN A 260 9.61 -31.57 -13.31
C GLN A 260 11.09 -31.55 -12.86
N PRO A 261 11.72 -32.72 -12.69
CA PRO A 261 13.08 -32.81 -12.15
C PRO A 261 14.13 -32.03 -12.97
N GLN A 262 13.89 -31.84 -14.27
CA GLN A 262 14.74 -31.04 -15.15
C GLN A 262 14.80 -29.55 -14.76
N LEU A 263 13.80 -29.04 -14.02
CA LEU A 263 13.74 -27.66 -13.53
C LEU A 263 14.23 -27.54 -12.08
N ALA A 264 14.75 -28.61 -11.46
CA ALA A 264 15.13 -28.59 -10.05
C ALA A 264 16.18 -27.52 -9.70
N ASN A 265 17.06 -27.22 -10.65
CA ASN A 265 18.09 -26.18 -10.52
C ASN A 265 17.72 -24.89 -11.29
N ASP A 266 16.55 -24.82 -11.92
CA ASP A 266 16.07 -23.60 -12.57
C ASP A 266 15.46 -22.69 -11.51
N ARG A 267 16.21 -21.65 -11.16
CA ARG A 267 15.82 -20.75 -10.09
C ARG A 267 14.62 -19.88 -10.45
N PRO A 268 14.59 -19.17 -11.59
CA PRO A 268 13.39 -18.45 -12.02
C PRO A 268 12.13 -19.32 -12.03
N ALA A 269 12.21 -20.57 -12.50
CA ALA A 269 11.06 -21.48 -12.49
C ALA A 269 10.62 -21.86 -11.07
N SER A 270 11.57 -22.10 -10.17
CA SER A 270 11.30 -22.41 -8.76
C SER A 270 10.65 -21.23 -8.04
N ASP A 271 11.22 -20.03 -8.16
CA ASP A 271 10.70 -18.79 -7.57
C ASP A 271 9.26 -18.50 -8.08
N LEU A 272 9.02 -18.69 -9.38
CA LEU A 272 7.71 -18.51 -9.98
C LEU A 272 6.68 -19.52 -9.45
N ALA A 273 7.05 -20.81 -9.39
CA ALA A 273 6.17 -21.85 -8.84
C ALA A 273 5.85 -21.62 -7.37
N GLY A 274 6.85 -21.20 -6.58
CA GLY A 274 6.67 -20.79 -5.19
C GLY A 274 5.69 -19.63 -5.06
N MET A 275 5.87 -18.56 -5.84
CA MET A 275 4.98 -17.39 -5.82
C MET A 275 3.55 -17.73 -6.27
N GLU A 276 3.37 -18.53 -7.32
CA GLU A 276 2.04 -18.99 -7.76
C GLU A 276 1.29 -19.74 -6.65
N GLY A 277 2.00 -20.60 -5.92
CA GLY A 277 1.48 -21.25 -4.73
C GLY A 277 1.02 -20.26 -3.67
N VAL A 278 1.89 -19.31 -3.31
CA VAL A 278 1.58 -18.27 -2.31
C VAL A 278 0.36 -17.44 -2.74
N LEU A 279 0.27 -17.05 -4.01
CA LEU A 279 -0.85 -16.27 -4.54
C LEU A 279 -2.16 -17.05 -4.50
N GLY A 280 -2.15 -18.35 -4.83
CA GLY A 280 -3.32 -19.21 -4.71
C GLY A 280 -3.82 -19.32 -3.26
N ALA A 281 -2.91 -19.51 -2.31
CA ALA A 281 -3.24 -19.51 -0.89
C ALA A 281 -3.74 -18.14 -0.39
N TYR A 282 -3.10 -17.06 -0.85
CA TYR A 282 -3.45 -15.69 -0.50
C TYR A 282 -4.85 -15.29 -0.96
N GLU A 283 -5.23 -15.61 -2.20
CA GLU A 283 -6.60 -15.36 -2.70
C GLU A 283 -7.65 -16.10 -1.87
N THR A 284 -7.36 -17.35 -1.49
CA THR A 284 -8.26 -18.13 -0.64
C THR A 284 -8.42 -17.50 0.75
N LEU A 285 -7.37 -16.92 1.33
CA LEU A 285 -7.46 -16.17 2.58
C LEU A 285 -8.23 -14.86 2.42
N LEU A 286 -7.95 -14.08 1.37
CA LEU A 286 -8.64 -12.83 1.09
C LEU A 286 -10.16 -13.00 0.95
N ARG A 287 -10.62 -14.13 0.39
CA ARG A 287 -12.06 -14.46 0.29
C ARG A 287 -12.68 -14.77 1.66
N LYS A 288 -11.90 -15.29 2.61
CA LYS A 288 -12.36 -15.65 3.96
C LYS A 288 -12.36 -14.45 4.90
N ASP A 289 -11.32 -13.62 4.84
CA ASP A 289 -11.16 -12.47 5.73
C ASP A 289 -10.26 -11.40 5.08
N PRO A 290 -10.77 -10.18 4.84
CA PRO A 290 -10.00 -9.06 4.30
C PRO A 290 -8.78 -8.65 5.14
N LEU A 291 -8.72 -9.02 6.43
CA LEU A 291 -7.60 -8.68 7.33
C LEU A 291 -6.27 -9.34 6.93
N TYR A 292 -6.30 -10.39 6.10
CA TYR A 292 -5.08 -10.99 5.54
C TYR A 292 -4.47 -10.19 4.39
N ARG A 293 -5.11 -9.08 3.95
CA ARG A 293 -4.66 -8.29 2.81
C ARG A 293 -3.24 -7.76 3.02
N SER A 294 -2.43 -7.93 1.98
CA SER A 294 -1.05 -7.48 1.89
C SER A 294 -0.88 -6.72 0.59
N ALA A 295 -0.55 -5.42 0.68
CA ALA A 295 -0.30 -4.58 -0.49
C ALA A 295 0.77 -5.18 -1.44
N LYS A 296 1.77 -5.87 -0.88
CA LYS A 296 2.80 -6.57 -1.63
C LYS A 296 2.25 -7.75 -2.45
N LEU A 297 1.42 -8.59 -1.83
CA LEU A 297 0.79 -9.71 -2.52
C LEU A 297 -0.31 -9.26 -3.47
N ASP A 298 -0.95 -8.12 -3.22
CA ASP A 298 -1.88 -7.48 -4.17
C ASP A 298 -1.16 -7.03 -5.44
N LEU A 299 0.07 -6.49 -5.33
CA LEU A 299 0.90 -6.16 -6.50
C LEU A 299 1.30 -7.42 -7.29
N ALA A 300 1.70 -8.48 -6.60
CA ALA A 300 2.02 -9.76 -7.23
C ALA A 300 0.79 -10.39 -7.92
N LEU A 301 -0.38 -10.30 -7.28
CA LEU A 301 -1.65 -10.79 -7.83
C LEU A 301 -2.08 -9.98 -9.06
N ALA A 302 -1.91 -8.65 -9.03
CA ALA A 302 -2.15 -7.78 -10.18
C ALA A 302 -1.20 -8.11 -11.34
N ALA A 303 0.08 -8.35 -11.06
CA ALA A 303 1.04 -8.81 -12.07
C ALA A 303 0.62 -10.15 -12.68
N ARG A 304 0.10 -11.09 -11.88
CA ARG A 304 -0.44 -12.36 -12.40
C ARG A 304 -1.65 -12.16 -13.31
N GLN A 305 -2.60 -11.31 -12.91
CA GLN A 305 -3.77 -10.98 -13.73
C GLN A 305 -3.39 -10.32 -15.07
N GLN A 306 -2.26 -9.60 -15.11
CA GLN A 306 -1.71 -8.96 -16.30
C GLN A 306 -0.79 -9.87 -17.13
N GLY A 307 -0.59 -11.14 -16.71
CA GLY A 307 0.34 -12.05 -17.37
C GLY A 307 1.83 -11.70 -17.18
N SER A 308 2.14 -10.78 -16.27
CA SER A 308 3.49 -10.27 -16.00
C SER A 308 4.12 -10.84 -14.72
N LEU A 309 3.49 -11.83 -14.06
CA LEU A 309 4.03 -12.46 -12.85
C LEU A 309 5.45 -13.02 -13.00
N PRO A 310 5.83 -13.72 -14.09
CA PRO A 310 7.21 -14.18 -14.26
C PRO A 310 8.23 -13.04 -14.19
N ALA A 311 7.92 -11.92 -14.86
CA ALA A 311 8.75 -10.73 -14.80
C ALA A 311 8.74 -10.12 -13.38
N PHE A 312 7.58 -10.04 -12.72
CA PHE A 312 7.47 -9.50 -11.37
C PHE A 312 8.28 -10.30 -10.35
N VAL A 313 8.19 -11.62 -10.39
CA VAL A 313 8.95 -12.54 -9.53
C VAL A 313 10.45 -12.38 -9.80
N ALA A 314 10.82 -12.29 -11.07
CA ALA A 314 12.16 -11.91 -11.45
C ALA A 314 12.56 -10.58 -10.80
N ALA A 315 11.77 -9.52 -10.89
CA ALA A 315 12.04 -8.23 -10.25
C ALA A 315 12.49 -8.36 -8.77
N LEU A 316 11.77 -9.18 -8.02
CA LEU A 316 12.00 -9.44 -6.61
C LEU A 316 13.26 -10.26 -6.37
N SER A 317 13.46 -11.33 -7.13
CA SER A 317 14.68 -12.14 -7.08
C SER A 317 15.92 -11.34 -7.49
N GLY A 318 15.74 -10.31 -8.32
CA GLY A 318 16.78 -9.41 -8.79
C GLY A 318 17.24 -8.34 -7.79
N ARG A 319 16.55 -8.15 -6.66
CA ARG A 319 16.91 -7.11 -5.65
C ARG A 319 18.33 -7.24 -5.11
N ASN A 320 18.81 -8.47 -4.99
CA ASN A 320 20.16 -8.80 -4.52
C ASN A 320 21.06 -9.32 -5.65
N ALA A 321 20.59 -9.30 -6.91
CA ALA A 321 21.37 -9.81 -8.01
C ALA A 321 22.48 -8.82 -8.36
N THR A 322 23.72 -9.31 -8.27
CA THR A 322 24.91 -8.53 -8.61
C THR A 322 25.05 -8.43 -10.13
N LEU A 323 25.09 -7.20 -10.62
CA LEU A 323 25.37 -6.86 -12.02
C LEU A 323 26.86 -6.92 -12.39
N ALA A 324 27.75 -7.13 -11.41
CA ALA A 324 29.18 -7.01 -11.57
C ALA A 324 29.74 -7.87 -12.72
N GLY A 325 30.35 -7.20 -13.72
CA GLY A 325 31.05 -7.87 -14.82
C GLY A 325 30.16 -8.53 -15.87
N ALA A 326 28.87 -8.18 -15.94
CA ALA A 326 27.95 -8.78 -16.92
C ALA A 326 28.43 -8.58 -18.37
N PRO A 327 28.32 -9.61 -19.23
CA PRO A 327 28.68 -9.50 -20.64
C PRO A 327 27.60 -8.72 -21.39
N SER A 328 28.00 -7.76 -22.24
CA SER A 328 27.12 -7.23 -23.28
C SER A 328 27.39 -7.96 -24.58
N ARG A 329 26.33 -8.46 -25.21
CA ARG A 329 26.37 -9.11 -26.53
C ARG A 329 26.25 -8.10 -27.68
N SER A 330 26.24 -6.81 -27.37
CA SER A 330 26.16 -5.76 -28.37
C SER A 330 27.29 -5.89 -29.39
N PRO A 331 27.03 -5.74 -30.70
CA PRO A 331 28.07 -5.61 -31.71
C PRO A 331 28.78 -4.24 -31.62
N ASP A 332 28.17 -3.22 -31.01
CA ASP A 332 28.73 -1.88 -30.84
C ASP A 332 29.70 -1.81 -29.64
N ALA A 333 30.92 -1.32 -29.89
CA ALA A 333 31.96 -1.25 -28.87
C ALA A 333 31.67 -0.24 -27.75
N THR A 334 30.99 0.86 -28.06
CA THR A 334 30.58 1.88 -27.09
C THR A 334 29.48 1.34 -26.19
N ALA A 335 28.47 0.66 -26.76
CA ALA A 335 27.40 0.01 -26.00
C ALA A 335 27.96 -1.04 -25.02
N ARG A 336 28.90 -1.89 -25.47
CA ARG A 336 29.61 -2.81 -24.56
C ARG A 336 30.34 -2.09 -23.44
N ARG A 337 30.94 -0.93 -23.71
CA ARG A 337 31.65 -0.13 -22.71
C ARG A 337 30.70 0.55 -21.72
N ILE A 338 29.54 1.02 -22.18
CA ILE A 338 28.47 1.55 -21.32
C ILE A 338 28.05 0.47 -20.31
N VAL A 339 27.75 -0.74 -20.78
CA VAL A 339 27.41 -1.88 -19.91
C VAL A 339 28.56 -2.20 -18.95
N ALA A 340 29.79 -2.29 -19.45
CA ALA A 340 30.95 -2.61 -18.61
C ALA A 340 31.17 -1.58 -17.49
N LEU A 341 31.00 -0.28 -17.77
CA LEU A 341 31.10 0.77 -16.77
C LEU A 341 29.95 0.69 -15.76
N GLY A 342 28.71 0.57 -16.24
CA GLY A 342 27.53 0.53 -15.37
C GLY A 342 27.43 -0.72 -14.51
N THR A 343 28.13 -1.79 -14.90
CA THR A 343 28.17 -3.06 -14.14
C THR A 343 29.34 -3.11 -13.16
N ARG A 344 30.53 -2.63 -13.54
CA ARG A 344 31.75 -2.74 -12.73
C ARG A 344 31.94 -1.58 -11.74
N GLU A 345 31.46 -0.40 -12.09
CA GLU A 345 31.60 0.82 -11.29
C GLU A 345 30.26 1.57 -11.22
N PRO A 346 29.20 0.96 -10.67
CA PRO A 346 27.91 1.62 -10.55
C PRO A 346 27.96 2.74 -9.53
N ARG A 347 27.45 3.92 -9.88
CA ARG A 347 27.44 5.09 -8.98
C ARG A 347 26.04 5.66 -8.71
N VAL A 348 24.98 5.06 -9.27
CA VAL A 348 23.61 5.57 -9.14
C VAL A 348 23.17 5.75 -7.68
N MET A 349 23.47 4.79 -6.80
CA MET A 349 23.08 4.89 -5.39
C MET A 349 23.93 5.91 -4.63
N ASP A 350 25.18 6.16 -5.04
CA ASP A 350 26.01 7.23 -4.46
C ASP A 350 25.42 8.61 -4.81
N TRP A 351 24.92 8.79 -6.03
CA TRP A 351 24.24 10.02 -6.43
C TRP A 351 22.94 10.20 -5.65
N LEU A 352 22.18 9.13 -5.46
CA LEU A 352 20.95 9.15 -4.68
C LEU A 352 21.21 9.46 -3.20
N ASP A 353 22.26 8.89 -2.61
CA ASP A 353 22.67 9.14 -1.23
C ASP A 353 23.01 10.61 -1.03
N ILE A 354 23.75 11.22 -1.98
CA ILE A 354 24.02 12.66 -1.93
C ILE A 354 22.74 13.49 -2.08
N LEU A 355 21.88 13.17 -3.05
CA LEU A 355 20.62 13.88 -3.26
C LEU A 355 19.69 13.80 -2.03
N SER A 356 19.67 12.65 -1.36
CA SER A 356 18.75 12.34 -0.27
C SER A 356 19.34 12.68 1.10
N ASN A 357 20.43 12.05 1.49
CA ASN A 357 20.97 12.13 2.84
C ASN A 357 21.84 13.37 3.09
N ARG A 358 22.50 13.91 2.05
CA ARG A 358 23.26 15.16 2.20
C ARG A 358 22.39 16.42 2.07
N PHE A 359 21.51 16.47 1.09
CA PHE A 359 20.66 17.66 0.87
C PHE A 359 19.31 17.57 1.59
N GLY A 360 18.76 16.38 1.81
CA GLY A 360 17.43 16.20 2.40
C GLY A 360 16.31 16.48 1.39
N GLY A 361 15.15 16.88 1.90
CA GLY A 361 14.05 17.40 1.11
C GLY A 361 14.43 18.66 0.33
N ARG A 362 14.17 18.69 -0.98
CA ARG A 362 14.71 19.70 -1.91
C ARG A 362 13.61 20.59 -2.48
N MET A 363 12.76 21.16 -1.63
CA MET A 363 11.67 22.04 -2.07
C MET A 363 12.21 23.21 -2.91
N ALA A 364 11.59 23.52 -4.04
CA ALA A 364 12.01 24.67 -4.85
C ALA A 364 11.96 25.97 -4.02
N GLY A 365 13.03 26.78 -4.09
CA GLY A 365 13.20 27.96 -3.24
C GLY A 365 13.81 27.69 -1.86
N SER A 366 14.22 26.45 -1.57
CA SER A 366 15.03 26.12 -0.38
C SER A 366 16.53 26.19 -0.66
N ASP A 367 17.32 26.24 0.41
CA ASP A 367 18.79 26.17 0.30
C ASP A 367 19.22 24.77 -0.14
N ALA A 368 18.50 23.73 0.30
CA ALA A 368 18.75 22.35 -0.08
C ALA A 368 18.63 22.15 -1.60
N TYR A 369 17.56 22.68 -2.21
CA TYR A 369 17.38 22.66 -3.66
C TYR A 369 18.49 23.43 -4.38
N THR A 370 18.81 24.64 -3.92
CA THR A 370 19.84 25.49 -4.53
C THR A 370 21.21 24.80 -4.54
N HIS A 371 21.59 24.21 -3.41
CA HIS A 371 22.85 23.47 -3.30
C HIS A 371 22.84 22.16 -4.11
N ALA A 372 21.71 21.45 -4.17
CA ALA A 372 21.57 20.26 -5.00
C ALA A 372 21.75 20.59 -6.50
N ALA A 373 21.16 21.69 -6.97
CA ALA A 373 21.29 22.12 -8.37
C ALA A 373 22.74 22.50 -8.71
N GLN A 374 23.39 23.27 -7.83
CA GLN A 374 24.80 23.63 -8.00
C GLN A 374 25.70 22.39 -7.99
N TRP A 375 25.45 21.44 -7.09
CA TRP A 375 26.19 20.18 -7.02
C TRP A 375 26.01 19.35 -8.29
N ALA A 376 24.78 19.14 -8.75
CA ALA A 376 24.49 18.35 -9.94
C ALA A 376 25.21 18.92 -11.17
N ARG A 377 25.14 20.25 -11.38
CA ARG A 377 25.92 20.93 -12.43
C ARG A 377 27.41 20.66 -12.30
N LEU A 378 27.98 20.82 -11.10
CA LEU A 378 29.42 20.64 -10.89
C LEU A 378 29.85 19.19 -11.12
N GLN A 379 29.06 18.20 -10.69
CA GLN A 379 29.32 16.79 -10.96
C GLN A 379 29.34 16.49 -12.46
N MET A 380 28.31 16.95 -13.19
CA MET A 380 28.24 16.76 -14.63
C MET A 380 29.44 17.38 -15.37
N ARG A 381 29.89 18.58 -14.94
CA ARG A 381 31.12 19.21 -15.47
C ARG A 381 32.38 18.38 -15.20
N GLN A 382 32.48 17.73 -14.04
CA GLN A 382 33.62 16.85 -13.73
C GLN A 382 33.70 15.64 -14.68
N TRP A 383 32.58 15.22 -15.25
CA TRP A 383 32.53 14.16 -16.27
C TRP A 383 32.77 14.68 -17.70
N GLY A 384 33.10 15.96 -17.86
CA GLY A 384 33.36 16.59 -19.16
C GLY A 384 32.09 16.99 -19.93
N LEU A 385 30.92 16.99 -19.28
CA LEU A 385 29.66 17.43 -19.89
C LEU A 385 29.59 18.96 -19.95
N GLN A 386 28.93 19.48 -20.99
CA GLN A 386 28.56 20.89 -21.05
C GLN A 386 27.35 21.11 -20.13
N ALA A 387 27.59 21.51 -18.88
CA ALA A 387 26.52 21.67 -17.90
C ALA A 387 26.40 23.10 -17.34
N GLU A 388 25.17 23.56 -17.15
CA GLU A 388 24.83 24.91 -16.69
C GLU A 388 23.57 24.93 -15.81
N LEU A 389 23.35 26.07 -15.15
CA LEU A 389 22.10 26.36 -14.47
C LEU A 389 21.33 27.33 -15.37
N GLU A 390 20.10 26.98 -15.68
CA GLU A 390 19.17 27.81 -16.44
C GLU A 390 18.11 28.34 -15.48
N GLU A 391 17.95 29.67 -15.39
CA GLU A 391 16.93 30.26 -14.52
C GLU A 391 15.54 29.83 -14.99
N ALA A 392 14.82 29.11 -14.11
CA ALA A 392 13.49 28.59 -14.42
C ALA A 392 12.37 29.46 -13.84
N GLY A 393 12.65 30.20 -12.77
CA GLY A 393 11.69 31.11 -12.17
C GLY A 393 12.09 31.54 -10.78
N GLN A 394 11.15 32.19 -10.09
CA GLN A 394 11.36 32.74 -8.75
C GLN A 394 10.21 32.34 -7.82
N MET A 395 10.57 31.95 -6.60
CA MET A 395 9.63 31.81 -5.49
C MET A 395 9.48 33.16 -4.78
N PRO A 396 8.28 33.54 -4.32
CA PRO A 396 8.07 34.82 -3.64
C PRO A 396 8.80 34.89 -2.28
N LEU A 397 9.19 33.74 -1.74
CA LEU A 397 9.90 33.59 -0.47
C LEU A 397 10.66 32.27 -0.47
N GLY A 398 11.65 32.15 0.42
CA GLY A 398 12.35 30.91 0.70
C GLY A 398 11.79 30.18 1.90
N PHE A 399 11.87 28.85 1.87
CA PHE A 399 11.42 27.97 2.93
C PHE A 399 12.42 26.85 3.14
N ASN A 400 12.85 26.68 4.39
CA ASN A 400 13.64 25.53 4.81
C ASN A 400 12.91 24.83 5.95
N ARG A 401 12.75 23.53 5.79
CA ARG A 401 12.25 22.67 6.84
C ARG A 401 13.30 22.47 7.91
N GLY A 402 12.85 22.62 9.16
CA GLY A 402 13.66 22.27 10.32
C GLY A 402 13.22 20.98 10.98
N PRO A 403 13.97 20.52 11.99
CA PRO A 403 13.56 19.40 12.80
C PRO A 403 12.24 19.71 13.51
N TRP A 404 11.45 18.66 13.75
CA TRP A 404 10.30 18.71 14.65
C TRP A 404 10.35 17.64 15.72
N SER A 405 9.70 17.91 16.85
CA SER A 405 9.41 16.92 17.88
C SER A 405 8.06 17.20 18.53
N ALA A 406 7.42 16.15 19.02
CA ALA A 406 6.17 16.25 19.75
C ALA A 406 6.10 15.24 20.90
N ARG A 407 5.42 15.66 21.97
CA ARG A 407 5.22 14.84 23.17
C ARG A 407 3.90 15.18 23.84
N MET A 408 3.20 14.17 24.32
CA MET A 408 2.15 14.36 25.32
C MET A 408 2.83 14.36 26.69
N LEU A 409 2.63 15.42 27.48
CA LEU A 409 3.23 15.58 28.81
C LEU A 409 2.34 15.03 29.91
N ALA A 410 1.03 15.20 29.76
CA ALA A 410 -0.01 14.73 30.68
C ALA A 410 -1.26 14.37 29.87
N PRO A 411 -2.06 13.39 30.30
CA PRO A 411 -1.97 12.63 31.56
C PRO A 411 -0.93 11.50 31.55
N LEU A 412 -0.55 11.03 30.36
CA LEU A 412 0.45 9.99 30.16
C LEU A 412 1.60 10.56 29.33
N ALA A 413 2.81 10.58 29.88
CA ALA A 413 3.98 11.05 29.17
C ALA A 413 4.34 10.07 28.03
N GLN A 414 4.25 10.51 26.77
CA GLN A 414 4.63 9.69 25.62
C GLN A 414 5.08 10.54 24.41
N PRO A 415 6.05 10.06 23.62
CA PRO A 415 6.38 10.69 22.34
C PRO A 415 5.19 10.62 21.38
N LEU A 416 5.05 11.64 20.55
CA LEU A 416 4.00 11.72 19.54
C LEU A 416 4.61 11.61 18.14
N ARG A 417 4.03 10.73 17.32
CA ARG A 417 4.39 10.54 15.93
C ARG A 417 3.67 11.59 15.09
N MET A 418 4.42 12.58 14.64
CA MET A 418 3.90 13.71 13.88
C MET A 418 4.65 13.93 12.57
N ALA A 419 3.98 14.66 11.68
CA ALA A 419 4.57 15.33 10.54
C ALA A 419 3.94 16.71 10.37
N THR A 420 4.54 17.54 9.53
CA THR A 420 3.97 18.84 9.19
C THR A 420 4.01 19.04 7.66
N PRO A 421 2.95 19.55 7.04
CA PRO A 421 2.95 19.83 5.61
C PRO A 421 3.96 20.91 5.23
N ALA A 422 4.46 20.90 3.99
CA ALA A 422 5.35 21.95 3.48
C ALA A 422 4.78 23.36 3.76
N TYR A 423 5.67 24.32 4.01
CA TYR A 423 5.33 25.72 4.30
C TYR A 423 4.50 25.97 5.55
N THR A 424 4.26 24.99 6.43
CA THR A 424 3.65 25.25 7.76
C THR A 424 4.50 26.18 8.62
N ALA A 425 3.84 26.99 9.46
CA ALA A 425 4.51 27.79 10.48
C ALA A 425 5.31 26.92 11.45
N GLY A 426 6.44 27.44 11.92
CA GLY A 426 7.18 26.87 13.05
C GLY A 426 6.64 27.31 14.41
N THR A 427 7.08 26.65 15.47
CA THR A 427 6.86 27.08 16.85
C THR A 427 7.94 28.08 17.28
N ARG A 428 7.67 28.85 18.34
CA ARG A 428 8.64 29.75 18.96
C ARG A 428 9.54 29.00 19.95
N GLY A 429 10.34 28.07 19.42
CA GLY A 429 11.06 27.07 20.22
C GLY A 429 10.12 26.00 20.76
N VAL A 430 10.47 25.39 21.90
CA VAL A 430 9.61 24.41 22.58
C VAL A 430 8.39 25.11 23.15
N GLN A 431 7.19 24.72 22.71
CA GLN A 431 5.93 25.27 23.21
C GLN A 431 5.09 24.18 23.85
N GLN A 432 4.63 24.45 25.07
CA GLN A 432 3.75 23.57 25.84
C GLN A 432 2.38 24.23 25.99
N GLY A 433 1.31 23.45 25.93
CA GLY A 433 -0.03 23.97 26.07
C GLY A 433 -1.06 22.89 26.28
N LEU A 434 -2.23 23.29 26.79
CA LEU A 434 -3.38 22.39 26.90
C LEU A 434 -3.97 22.17 25.51
N ALA A 435 -4.35 20.92 25.22
CA ALA A 435 -5.13 20.59 24.04
C ALA A 435 -6.62 20.86 24.28
N ILE A 436 -7.33 21.20 23.20
CA ILE A 436 -8.79 21.40 23.22
C ILE A 436 -9.40 20.85 21.93
N LEU A 437 -10.63 20.33 22.02
CA LEU A 437 -11.41 19.98 20.83
C LEU A 437 -11.69 21.26 20.04
N GLY A 438 -11.33 21.25 18.76
CA GLY A 438 -11.63 22.34 17.83
C GLY A 438 -13.10 22.42 17.46
N PRO A 439 -13.51 23.52 16.82
CA PRO A 439 -14.88 23.73 16.41
C PRO A 439 -15.21 22.92 15.14
N ALA A 440 -16.43 22.41 15.02
CA ALA A 440 -16.94 21.75 13.83
C ALA A 440 -17.46 22.73 12.78
N THR A 441 -17.94 23.91 13.21
CA THR A 441 -18.48 24.95 12.33
C THR A 441 -17.86 26.32 12.60
N LEU A 442 -18.14 27.27 11.71
CA LEU A 442 -17.67 28.65 11.88
C LEU A 442 -18.36 29.33 13.07
N GLU A 443 -19.65 29.07 13.25
CA GLU A 443 -20.46 29.59 14.36
C GLU A 443 -19.91 29.11 15.69
N GLU A 444 -19.60 27.81 15.80
CA GLU A 444 -18.98 27.26 17.01
C GLU A 444 -17.60 27.90 17.29
N ALA A 445 -16.82 28.16 16.23
CA ALA A 445 -15.53 28.84 16.37
C ALA A 445 -15.68 30.27 16.94
N GLN A 446 -16.75 30.98 16.59
CA GLN A 446 -17.06 32.31 17.11
C GLN A 446 -17.53 32.26 18.57
N GLU A 447 -18.43 31.34 18.91
CA GLU A 447 -18.96 31.16 20.27
C GLU A 447 -17.85 30.77 21.26
N ARG A 448 -16.92 29.92 20.82
CA ARG A 448 -15.82 29.39 21.65
C ARG A 448 -14.52 30.18 21.50
N PHE A 449 -14.53 31.32 20.82
CA PHE A 449 -13.34 32.10 20.45
C PHE A 449 -12.33 32.27 21.60
N ALA A 450 -12.79 32.71 22.77
CA ALA A 450 -11.94 32.96 23.93
C ALA A 450 -11.28 31.69 24.51
N GLN A 451 -11.83 30.50 24.25
CA GLN A 451 -11.32 29.22 24.78
C GLN A 451 -10.07 28.73 24.05
N PHE A 452 -9.82 29.20 22.83
CA PHE A 452 -8.70 28.73 22.00
C PHE A 452 -7.37 29.42 22.32
N LYS A 453 -7.38 30.50 23.11
CA LYS A 453 -6.18 31.20 23.52
C LYS A 453 -5.19 30.28 24.24
N ASP A 454 -3.95 30.25 23.76
CA ASP A 454 -2.85 29.44 24.29
C ASP A 454 -3.16 27.92 24.32
N LYS A 455 -4.00 27.43 23.37
CA LYS A 455 -4.34 26.00 23.22
C LYS A 455 -3.83 25.39 21.93
N TRP A 456 -3.55 24.09 21.99
CA TRP A 456 -3.43 23.23 20.82
C TRP A 456 -4.81 22.73 20.39
N VAL A 457 -5.23 23.05 19.17
CA VAL A 457 -6.63 22.85 18.74
C VAL A 457 -6.73 21.61 17.85
N LEU A 458 -7.45 20.58 18.30
CA LEU A 458 -7.72 19.38 17.51
C LEU A 458 -8.85 19.64 16.51
N ILE A 459 -8.53 19.71 15.22
CA ILE A 459 -9.52 19.97 14.16
C ILE A 459 -10.01 18.63 13.59
N GLY A 460 -11.33 18.43 13.61
CA GLY A 460 -12.01 17.28 13.01
C GLY A 460 -12.22 17.39 11.49
N GLY A 461 -12.92 16.42 10.92
CA GLY A 461 -13.21 16.32 9.48
C GLY A 461 -12.34 15.29 8.74
N GLU A 462 -12.70 14.99 7.49
CA GLU A 462 -11.88 14.15 6.62
C GLU A 462 -10.58 14.89 6.27
N ASN A 463 -9.45 14.25 6.52
CA ASN A 463 -8.13 14.75 6.15
C ASN A 463 -7.55 13.85 5.05
N GLY A 464 -7.43 14.37 3.83
CA GLY A 464 -6.79 13.68 2.71
C GLY A 464 -5.25 13.69 2.77
N GLY A 465 -4.66 14.24 3.83
CA GLY A 465 -3.22 14.29 4.05
C GLY A 465 -2.59 15.65 3.76
N SER A 466 -3.13 16.42 2.81
CA SER A 466 -2.59 17.73 2.42
C SER A 466 -2.59 18.77 3.56
N GLY A 467 -1.87 19.87 3.35
CA GLY A 467 -1.98 21.08 4.18
C GLY A 467 -3.43 21.45 4.49
N ARG A 468 -3.72 21.82 5.75
CA ARG A 468 -5.06 22.14 6.28
C ARG A 468 -5.86 23.05 5.35
N ASP A 469 -5.19 24.08 4.82
CA ASP A 469 -5.79 25.08 3.93
C ASP A 469 -5.54 24.77 2.44
N GLY A 470 -4.72 23.76 2.12
CA GLY A 470 -4.47 23.27 0.76
C GLY A 470 -4.03 24.37 -0.21
N GLU A 471 -4.64 24.42 -1.39
CA GLU A 471 -4.44 25.50 -2.36
C GLU A 471 -4.79 26.89 -1.81
N PHE A 472 -5.64 26.96 -0.78
CA PHE A 472 -6.03 28.20 -0.08
C PHE A 472 -5.06 28.56 1.06
N ILE A 473 -3.84 28.03 1.11
CA ILE A 473 -2.82 28.43 2.11
C ILE A 473 -2.60 29.96 2.14
N HIS A 474 -2.76 30.62 0.99
CA HIS A 474 -2.66 32.06 0.83
C HIS A 474 -3.87 32.84 1.38
N GLN A 475 -5.00 32.16 1.58
CA GLN A 475 -6.23 32.69 2.16
C GLN A 475 -6.81 31.65 3.15
N PRO A 476 -6.24 31.55 4.37
CA PRO A 476 -6.62 30.53 5.32
C PRO A 476 -8.12 30.50 5.54
N ARG A 477 -8.72 29.32 5.75
CA ARG A 477 -10.17 29.19 5.94
C ARG A 477 -10.68 30.05 7.10
N ALA A 478 -11.96 30.42 7.08
CA ALA A 478 -12.55 31.31 8.08
C ALA A 478 -12.33 30.83 9.53
N ILE A 479 -12.46 29.51 9.77
CA ILE A 479 -12.15 28.89 11.08
C ILE A 479 -10.67 29.08 11.43
N THR A 480 -9.74 28.81 10.51
CA THR A 480 -8.30 29.02 10.71
C THR A 480 -7.98 30.46 11.12
N ARG A 481 -8.59 31.46 10.45
CA ARG A 481 -8.40 32.88 10.78
C ARG A 481 -8.90 33.22 12.18
N LEU A 482 -10.04 32.66 12.61
CA LEU A 482 -10.54 32.84 13.97
C LEU A 482 -9.62 32.21 15.02
N LEU A 483 -9.14 30.99 14.79
CA LEU A 483 -8.21 30.33 15.70
C LEU A 483 -6.90 31.12 15.84
N LEU A 484 -6.40 31.68 14.73
CA LEU A 484 -5.23 32.55 14.74
C LEU A 484 -5.51 33.83 15.55
N ALA A 485 -6.63 34.51 15.30
CA ALA A 485 -7.02 35.71 16.02
C ALA A 485 -7.29 35.46 17.53
N ALA A 486 -7.73 34.26 17.89
CA ALA A 486 -7.92 33.85 19.28
C ALA A 486 -6.59 33.61 20.03
N GLY A 487 -5.46 33.51 19.32
CA GLY A 487 -4.16 33.19 19.90
C GLY A 487 -3.97 31.70 20.17
N ALA A 488 -4.52 30.82 19.32
CA ALA A 488 -4.21 29.39 19.38
C ALA A 488 -2.71 29.14 19.14
N LEU A 489 -2.18 28.07 19.73
CA LEU A 489 -0.77 27.68 19.56
C LEU A 489 -0.52 26.97 18.21
N GLY A 490 -1.54 26.28 17.69
CA GLY A 490 -1.49 25.53 16.44
C GLY A 490 -2.67 24.58 16.31
N THR A 491 -2.78 23.93 15.15
CA THR A 491 -3.86 22.99 14.87
C THR A 491 -3.33 21.58 14.66
N ILE A 492 -4.07 20.60 15.16
CA ILE A 492 -3.73 19.19 15.05
C ILE A 492 -4.84 18.48 14.28
N GLN A 493 -4.48 17.74 13.23
CA GLN A 493 -5.39 16.90 12.46
C GLN A 493 -4.92 15.43 12.51
N SER A 494 -5.88 14.51 12.41
CA SER A 494 -5.58 13.08 12.25
C SER A 494 -4.84 12.84 10.93
N GLY A 495 -3.74 12.11 10.97
CA GLY A 495 -2.99 11.68 9.80
C GLY A 495 -2.91 10.16 9.75
N GLU A 496 -3.29 9.58 8.60
CA GLU A 496 -3.09 8.16 8.33
C GLU A 496 -1.61 7.86 8.12
N GLU A 497 -1.17 6.68 8.55
CA GLU A 497 0.22 6.26 8.34
C GLU A 497 0.37 5.62 6.94
N PRO A 498 1.41 6.00 6.19
CA PRO A 498 2.45 6.97 6.55
C PRO A 498 2.02 8.44 6.41
N LEU A 499 2.50 9.27 7.34
CA LEU A 499 2.11 10.67 7.41
C LEU A 499 2.51 11.47 6.16
N TYR A 500 1.51 12.05 5.51
CA TYR A 500 1.64 12.90 4.32
C TYR A 500 2.13 14.32 4.67
N CYS A 501 2.97 14.89 3.80
CA CYS A 501 3.69 16.13 4.08
C CYS A 501 3.59 17.20 2.97
N ALA A 502 2.74 17.00 1.95
CA ALA A 502 2.62 17.94 0.85
C ALA A 502 1.63 19.09 1.12
N SER A 503 1.95 20.26 0.58
CA SER A 503 1.10 21.46 0.62
C SER A 503 1.49 22.43 -0.49
N ALA A 504 0.54 23.25 -0.94
CA ALA A 504 0.82 24.35 -1.84
C ALA A 504 1.78 25.39 -1.21
N ALA A 505 2.51 26.10 -2.07
CA ALA A 505 3.38 27.20 -1.66
C ALA A 505 2.58 28.50 -1.41
N PRO A 506 2.96 29.33 -0.42
CA PRO A 506 2.41 30.67 -0.26
C PRO A 506 2.75 31.58 -1.45
N THR A 507 1.93 32.60 -1.69
CA THR A 507 2.08 33.52 -2.83
C THR A 507 2.83 34.80 -2.48
N SER A 508 2.99 35.12 -1.20
CA SER A 508 3.63 36.34 -0.70
C SER A 508 4.07 36.19 0.76
N TRP A 509 4.94 37.08 1.23
CA TRP A 509 5.39 37.12 2.63
C TRP A 509 4.23 37.39 3.61
N GLU A 510 3.29 38.23 3.21
CA GLU A 510 2.09 38.61 3.97
C GLU A 510 1.11 37.44 4.12
N SER A 511 1.20 36.46 3.22
CA SER A 511 0.35 35.27 3.21
C SER A 511 0.94 34.07 3.95
N LEU A 512 2.06 34.23 4.65
CA LEU A 512 2.67 33.13 5.42
C LEU A 512 1.69 32.60 6.48
N PRO A 513 1.60 31.26 6.65
CA PRO A 513 0.74 30.71 7.68
C PRO A 513 1.23 31.12 9.06
N GLY A 514 0.32 31.63 9.89
CA GLY A 514 0.61 32.04 11.26
C GLY A 514 0.42 30.96 12.32
N LEU A 515 -0.18 29.82 11.96
CA LEU A 515 -0.43 28.68 12.86
C LEU A 515 0.25 27.42 12.32
N PRO A 516 1.02 26.69 13.17
CA PRO A 516 1.50 25.36 12.83
C PRO A 516 0.33 24.42 12.47
N ASP A 517 0.49 23.69 11.37
CA ASP A 517 -0.38 22.58 10.95
C ASP A 517 0.33 21.25 11.23
N ILE A 518 -0.22 20.51 12.19
CA ILE A 518 0.34 19.27 12.71
C ILE A 518 -0.53 18.11 12.25
N LYS A 519 0.08 17.14 11.57
CA LYS A 519 -0.52 15.83 11.31
C LYS A 519 -0.04 14.88 12.39
N LEU A 520 -0.97 14.34 13.17
CA LEU A 520 -0.67 13.39 14.23
C LEU A 520 -1.19 12.00 13.83
N ALA A 521 -0.40 10.95 14.09
CA ALA A 521 -0.79 9.58 13.79
C ALA A 521 -2.20 9.27 14.33
N ALA A 522 -3.06 8.71 13.48
CA ALA A 522 -4.49 8.54 13.74
C ALA A 522 -4.82 7.88 15.10
N PRO A 523 -4.10 6.82 15.57
CA PRO A 523 -4.36 6.26 16.90
C PRO A 523 -4.08 7.24 18.05
N GLN A 524 -3.02 8.04 17.95
CA GLN A 524 -2.66 9.02 18.97
C GLN A 524 -3.60 10.22 18.95
N TYR A 525 -4.03 10.65 17.76
CA TYR A 525 -5.07 11.66 17.61
C TYR A 525 -6.40 11.19 18.25
N ALA A 526 -6.80 9.94 17.98
CA ALA A 526 -8.03 9.35 18.51
C ALA A 526 -8.01 9.25 20.05
N ASP A 527 -6.89 8.80 20.64
CA ASP A 527 -6.70 8.75 22.10
C ASP A 527 -6.84 10.15 22.71
N ILE A 528 -6.09 11.14 22.22
CA ILE A 528 -6.15 12.53 22.73
C ILE A 528 -7.58 13.08 22.59
N ARG A 529 -8.23 12.87 21.44
CA ARG A 529 -9.61 13.33 21.21
C ARG A 529 -10.58 12.68 22.21
N GLN A 530 -10.45 11.38 22.49
CA GLN A 530 -11.30 10.67 23.45
C GLN A 530 -11.11 11.20 24.88
N ARG A 531 -9.86 11.45 25.30
CA ARG A 531 -9.56 12.03 26.61
C ARG A 531 -10.21 13.40 26.78
N LEU A 532 -10.01 14.29 25.81
CA LEU A 532 -10.64 15.61 25.81
C LEU A 532 -12.16 15.53 25.83
N ALA A 533 -12.76 14.60 25.07
CA ALA A 533 -14.22 14.38 25.07
C ALA A 533 -14.75 13.88 26.42
N SER A 534 -13.94 13.17 27.20
CA SER A 534 -14.26 12.75 28.58
C SER A 534 -13.98 13.82 29.64
N GLY A 535 -13.53 15.01 29.24
CA GLY A 535 -13.17 16.09 30.16
C GLY A 535 -11.79 15.92 30.83
N GLU A 536 -10.98 14.96 30.39
CA GLU A 536 -9.62 14.77 30.89
C GLU A 536 -8.68 15.82 30.26
N PRO A 537 -7.94 16.61 31.06
CA PRO A 537 -7.01 17.60 30.53
C PRO A 537 -5.77 16.92 29.91
N VAL A 538 -5.46 17.32 28.67
CA VAL A 538 -4.26 16.85 27.95
C VAL A 538 -3.30 18.00 27.74
N THR A 539 -2.03 17.83 28.10
CA THR A 539 -0.96 18.81 27.85
C THR A 539 -0.03 18.28 26.78
N LEU A 540 0.19 19.06 25.72
CA LEU A 540 1.04 18.72 24.58
C LEU A 540 2.22 19.68 24.47
N GLU A 541 3.32 19.16 23.96
CA GLU A 541 4.56 19.85 23.67
C GLU A 541 4.91 19.67 22.20
N PHE A 542 5.21 20.76 21.51
CA PHE A 542 5.70 20.78 20.14
C PHE A 542 6.91 21.71 20.01
N ASP A 543 7.90 21.27 19.23
CA ASP A 543 9.02 22.08 18.75
C ASP A 543 9.13 21.85 17.24
N ILE A 544 8.81 22.84 16.42
CA ILE A 544 8.80 22.79 14.95
C ILE A 544 9.68 23.94 14.46
N ARG A 545 10.87 23.62 13.99
CA ARG A 545 11.90 24.64 13.71
C ARG A 545 11.99 25.04 12.25
N ASN A 546 10.85 25.12 11.54
CA ASN A 546 10.82 25.62 10.17
C ASN A 546 11.20 27.11 10.12
N TRP A 547 11.91 27.53 9.08
CA TRP A 547 12.22 28.95 8.88
C TRP A 547 11.99 29.40 7.45
N PHE A 548 11.49 30.64 7.35
CA PHE A 548 11.24 31.33 6.09
C PHE A 548 12.24 32.47 5.93
N TYR A 549 12.58 32.81 4.71
CA TYR A 549 13.40 33.98 4.41
C TYR A 549 12.81 34.80 3.26
N PRO A 550 12.95 36.14 3.29
CA PRO A 550 12.35 37.00 2.28
C PRO A 550 12.85 36.66 0.88
N GLY A 551 11.93 36.60 -0.08
CA GLY A 551 12.26 36.44 -1.49
C GLY A 551 12.37 37.78 -2.23
N PRO A 552 12.40 37.76 -3.58
CA PRO A 552 12.28 36.56 -4.41
C PRO A 552 13.50 35.63 -4.31
N VAL A 553 13.28 34.33 -4.49
CA VAL A 553 14.32 33.28 -4.51
C VAL A 553 14.31 32.57 -5.85
N THR A 554 15.36 32.75 -6.64
CA THR A 554 15.50 32.12 -7.96
C THR A 554 15.76 30.63 -7.85
N TYR A 555 15.07 29.82 -8.64
CA TYR A 555 15.32 28.39 -8.84
C TYR A 555 15.67 28.09 -10.30
N HIS A 556 16.38 26.99 -10.54
CA HIS A 556 17.05 26.73 -11.81
C HIS A 556 16.86 25.30 -12.30
N ASN A 557 16.64 25.12 -13.59
CA ASN A 557 16.87 23.81 -14.21
C ASN A 557 18.38 23.55 -14.29
N VAL A 558 18.80 22.30 -14.13
CA VAL A 558 20.18 21.88 -14.40
C VAL A 558 20.22 21.24 -15.78
N VAL A 559 20.91 21.88 -16.72
CA VAL A 559 20.98 21.42 -18.11
C VAL A 559 22.37 20.88 -18.38
N ALA A 560 22.49 19.68 -18.97
CA ALA A 560 23.76 19.09 -19.36
C ALA A 560 23.70 18.41 -20.72
N ARG A 561 24.73 18.62 -21.55
CA ARG A 561 24.75 18.17 -22.95
C ARG A 561 25.99 17.33 -23.28
N ILE A 562 25.78 16.29 -24.09
CA ILE A 562 26.79 15.63 -24.92
C ILE A 562 26.51 16.06 -26.37
N PRO A 563 27.33 16.95 -26.97
CA PRO A 563 27.08 17.46 -28.31
C PRO A 563 27.06 16.37 -29.37
N GLY A 564 26.10 16.48 -30.29
CA GLY A 564 26.04 15.64 -31.48
C GLY A 564 27.16 15.95 -32.48
N THR A 565 27.54 14.95 -33.27
CA THR A 565 28.63 15.07 -34.27
C THR A 565 28.16 15.35 -35.69
N GLN A 566 26.93 14.95 -36.04
CA GLN A 566 26.40 15.06 -37.41
C GLN A 566 25.11 15.88 -37.49
N LYS A 567 24.28 15.79 -36.45
CA LYS A 567 22.99 16.46 -36.30
C LYS A 567 22.91 17.12 -34.91
N PRO A 568 23.86 18.02 -34.56
CA PRO A 568 23.94 18.61 -33.22
C PRO A 568 22.67 19.36 -32.79
N GLU A 569 21.84 19.79 -33.74
CA GLU A 569 20.56 20.45 -33.53
C GLU A 569 19.44 19.49 -33.09
N GLU A 570 19.48 18.22 -33.50
CA GLU A 570 18.50 17.21 -33.08
C GLU A 570 18.84 16.72 -31.65
N ILE A 571 17.83 16.65 -30.79
CA ILE A 571 18.00 16.42 -29.34
C ILE A 571 17.26 15.16 -28.87
N VAL A 572 18.00 14.25 -28.23
CA VAL A 572 17.42 13.24 -27.33
C VAL A 572 17.42 13.81 -25.92
N LEU A 573 16.24 14.13 -25.40
CA LEU A 573 16.07 14.78 -24.10
C LEU A 573 15.83 13.74 -23.00
N LEU A 574 16.60 13.83 -21.92
CA LEU A 574 16.47 13.03 -20.70
C LEU A 574 15.96 13.95 -19.60
N GLY A 575 14.81 13.63 -18.99
CA GLY A 575 14.17 14.45 -17.96
C GLY A 575 14.00 13.71 -16.64
N ALA A 576 14.12 14.46 -15.54
CA ALA A 576 13.66 14.10 -14.19
C ALA A 576 13.58 15.41 -13.39
N HIS A 577 12.74 15.51 -12.36
CA HIS A 577 12.72 16.71 -11.51
C HIS A 577 13.65 16.57 -10.31
N LEU A 578 14.35 17.67 -10.02
CA LEU A 578 15.33 17.79 -8.95
C LEU A 578 14.69 18.13 -7.61
N ASP A 579 13.62 18.91 -7.62
CA ASP A 579 12.89 19.23 -6.40
C ASP A 579 12.15 18.02 -5.84
N SER A 580 11.74 18.13 -4.59
CA SER A 580 10.89 17.16 -3.92
C SER A 580 10.10 17.88 -2.82
N TYR A 581 9.02 17.27 -2.37
CA TYR A 581 8.55 17.53 -1.01
C TYR A 581 9.61 17.17 0.03
N ASP A 582 9.44 17.76 1.20
CA ASP A 582 10.52 17.91 2.16
C ASP A 582 10.26 17.23 3.51
N GLY A 583 9.08 16.60 3.68
CA GLY A 583 8.79 15.81 4.88
C GLY A 583 9.68 14.57 5.05
N GLY A 584 10.15 14.00 3.94
CA GLY A 584 11.20 12.98 3.88
C GLY A 584 12.49 13.56 3.29
N THR A 585 13.15 12.80 2.42
CA THR A 585 14.35 13.21 1.68
C THR A 585 14.18 13.21 0.15
N GLY A 586 12.96 12.97 -0.35
CA GLY A 586 12.67 12.98 -1.78
C GLY A 586 13.49 11.96 -2.56
N ALA A 587 13.66 10.76 -2.00
CA ALA A 587 14.56 9.75 -2.55
C ALA A 587 13.90 8.98 -3.69
N ALA A 588 12.68 8.51 -3.50
CA ALA A 588 11.87 7.93 -4.55
C ALA A 588 11.31 9.03 -5.47
N ASP A 589 10.93 10.17 -4.90
CA ASP A 589 10.32 11.29 -5.61
C ASP A 589 11.13 12.60 -5.45
N ASN A 590 12.02 12.94 -6.38
CA ASN A 590 12.46 12.14 -7.52
C ASN A 590 13.99 12.03 -7.58
N GLY A 591 14.60 11.84 -6.42
CA GLY A 591 16.04 11.58 -6.30
C GLY A 591 16.48 10.38 -7.14
N ALA A 592 15.69 9.31 -7.17
CA ALA A 592 15.97 8.08 -7.90
C ALA A 592 15.98 8.29 -9.41
N GLY A 593 15.06 9.10 -9.94
CA GLY A 593 15.03 9.45 -11.35
C GLY A 593 16.20 10.32 -11.75
N VAL A 594 16.50 11.37 -10.97
CA VAL A 594 17.67 12.24 -11.20
C VAL A 594 18.96 11.43 -11.11
N ALA A 595 19.13 10.61 -10.09
CA ALA A 595 20.31 9.77 -9.91
C ALA A 595 20.52 8.81 -11.10
N SER A 596 19.46 8.16 -11.56
CA SER A 596 19.50 7.26 -12.72
C SER A 596 19.86 8.00 -14.02
N MET A 597 19.30 9.20 -14.23
CA MET A 597 19.61 10.04 -15.40
C MET A 597 21.04 10.60 -15.35
N MET A 598 21.50 11.06 -14.18
CA MET A 598 22.87 11.50 -13.96
C MET A 598 23.87 10.37 -14.23
N GLU A 599 23.58 9.17 -13.73
CA GLU A 599 24.43 8.02 -13.97
C GLU A 599 24.46 7.64 -15.45
N ALA A 600 23.32 7.66 -16.14
CA ALA A 600 23.28 7.42 -17.59
C ALA A 600 24.17 8.42 -18.35
N MET A 601 24.12 9.70 -18.00
CA MET A 601 24.98 10.73 -18.59
C MET A 601 26.47 10.49 -18.29
N ARG A 602 26.82 10.07 -17.07
CA ARG A 602 28.20 9.69 -16.72
C ARG A 602 28.68 8.50 -17.54
N LEU A 603 27.86 7.46 -17.70
CA LEU A 603 28.18 6.26 -18.47
C LEU A 603 28.44 6.62 -19.94
N LEU A 604 27.57 7.44 -20.53
CA LEU A 604 27.72 7.94 -21.90
C LEU A 604 29.04 8.71 -22.07
N ALA A 605 29.30 9.69 -21.20
CA ALA A 605 30.52 10.50 -21.25
C ALA A 605 31.79 9.65 -21.08
N THR A 606 31.82 8.79 -20.06
CA THR A 606 33.01 7.98 -19.69
C THR A 606 33.26 6.84 -20.67
N SER A 607 32.23 6.35 -21.36
CA SER A 607 32.39 5.38 -22.45
C SER A 607 33.08 5.98 -23.69
N GLY A 608 33.14 7.31 -23.80
CA GLY A 608 33.63 8.01 -24.98
C GLY A 608 32.60 8.06 -26.10
N ALA A 609 31.31 7.96 -25.79
CA ALA A 609 30.23 8.03 -26.76
C ALA A 609 30.31 9.33 -27.57
N LYS A 610 30.18 9.21 -28.89
CA LYS A 610 30.12 10.34 -29.84
C LYS A 610 28.81 10.26 -30.61
N PRO A 611 27.69 10.68 -30.01
CA PRO A 611 26.39 10.51 -30.64
C PRO A 611 26.27 11.37 -31.90
N ARG A 612 25.44 10.95 -32.85
CA ARG A 612 25.14 11.74 -34.06
C ARG A 612 24.30 12.97 -33.71
N ARG A 613 23.31 12.78 -32.85
CA ARG A 613 22.42 13.80 -32.24
C ARG A 613 22.93 14.23 -30.89
N THR A 614 22.54 15.42 -30.43
CA THR A 614 22.84 15.84 -29.06
C THR A 614 22.02 15.02 -28.06
N ILE A 615 22.67 14.52 -27.01
CA ILE A 615 21.97 13.97 -25.84
C ILE A 615 21.98 15.06 -24.76
N MET A 616 20.80 15.45 -24.30
CA MET A 616 20.64 16.49 -23.29
C MET A 616 19.91 15.90 -22.09
N MET A 617 20.44 16.15 -20.89
CA MET A 617 19.72 15.94 -19.65
C MET A 617 19.25 17.27 -19.10
N VAL A 618 18.01 17.32 -18.59
CA VAL A 618 17.49 18.42 -17.79
C VAL A 618 16.97 17.85 -16.47
N ALA A 619 17.55 18.32 -15.36
CA ALA A 619 16.97 18.14 -14.04
C ALA A 619 16.06 19.34 -13.75
N PHE A 620 14.74 19.15 -13.88
CA PHE A 620 13.75 20.22 -13.80
C PHE A 620 13.56 20.71 -12.36
N GLY A 621 13.29 22.00 -12.19
CA GLY A 621 12.90 22.58 -10.91
C GLY A 621 11.40 22.74 -10.74
N ALA A 622 10.94 22.74 -9.48
CA ALA A 622 9.57 23.09 -9.13
C ALA A 622 8.50 22.26 -9.88
N GLU A 623 8.75 20.96 -10.07
CA GLU A 623 7.75 20.01 -10.56
C GLU A 623 6.60 19.88 -9.57
N GLU A 624 6.94 19.75 -8.28
CA GLU A 624 6.03 19.56 -7.15
C GLU A 624 5.07 20.74 -6.94
N LEU A 625 5.43 21.88 -7.55
CA LEU A 625 4.68 23.13 -7.55
C LEU A 625 3.96 23.37 -8.90
N GLY A 626 3.83 22.34 -9.72
CA GLY A 626 3.11 22.36 -10.99
C GLY A 626 3.98 22.41 -12.24
N ARG A 627 5.06 21.62 -12.31
CA ARG A 627 5.93 21.47 -13.52
C ARG A 627 6.54 22.79 -14.00
N LYS A 628 6.79 23.72 -13.07
CA LYS A 628 7.17 25.09 -13.44
C LYS A 628 8.49 25.13 -14.19
N GLY A 629 9.45 24.27 -13.84
CA GLY A 629 10.74 24.15 -14.51
C GLY A 629 10.62 23.66 -15.95
N ALA A 630 9.81 22.62 -16.20
CA ALA A 630 9.56 22.15 -17.56
C ALA A 630 8.82 23.19 -18.41
N PHE A 631 7.85 23.91 -17.84
CA PHE A 631 7.18 25.03 -18.52
C PHE A 631 8.16 26.15 -18.88
N ALA A 632 9.04 26.53 -17.94
CA ALA A 632 10.04 27.55 -18.18
C ALA A 632 11.01 27.13 -19.30
N PHE A 633 11.53 25.89 -19.23
CA PHE A 633 12.40 25.33 -20.26
C PHE A 633 11.72 25.32 -21.63
N ALA A 634 10.49 24.81 -21.71
CA ALA A 634 9.76 24.75 -22.97
C ALA A 634 9.46 26.13 -23.56
N GLY A 635 9.21 27.14 -22.71
CA GLY A 635 9.05 28.53 -23.12
C GLY A 635 10.35 29.15 -23.64
N GLN A 636 11.46 28.97 -22.92
CA GLN A 636 12.78 29.50 -23.29
C GLN A 636 13.33 28.82 -24.55
N HIS A 637 13.05 27.53 -24.72
CA HIS A 637 13.47 26.70 -25.86
C HIS A 637 12.36 26.47 -26.89
N ALA A 638 11.36 27.35 -26.98
CA ALA A 638 10.20 27.16 -27.87
C ALA A 638 10.60 26.90 -29.33
N GLY A 639 11.67 27.55 -29.82
CA GLY A 639 12.21 27.35 -31.17
C GLY A 639 12.98 26.03 -31.36
N GLU A 640 13.46 25.42 -30.29
CA GLU A 640 14.17 24.13 -30.30
C GLU A 640 13.24 22.96 -30.03
N LEU A 641 12.03 23.19 -29.52
CA LEU A 641 11.08 22.12 -29.20
C LEU A 641 10.88 21.20 -30.38
N GLY A 642 10.80 21.71 -31.61
CA GLY A 642 10.69 20.94 -32.85
C GLY A 642 11.85 19.98 -33.12
N ASN A 643 13.04 20.28 -32.60
CA ASN A 643 14.26 19.49 -32.79
C ASN A 643 14.43 18.39 -31.75
N ILE A 644 13.61 18.39 -30.68
CA ILE A 644 13.59 17.29 -29.71
C ILE A 644 12.94 16.08 -30.40
N VAL A 645 13.75 15.09 -30.75
CA VAL A 645 13.28 13.89 -31.46
C VAL A 645 12.58 12.92 -30.51
N MET A 646 12.97 12.92 -29.23
CA MET A 646 12.38 12.09 -28.19
C MET A 646 12.72 12.67 -26.82
N MET A 647 11.76 12.64 -25.90
CA MET A 647 11.98 12.95 -24.49
C MET A 647 11.68 11.72 -23.63
N LEU A 648 12.66 11.29 -22.85
CA LEU A 648 12.57 10.18 -21.90
C LEU A 648 12.55 10.76 -20.49
N ASN A 649 11.40 10.69 -19.82
CA ASN A 649 11.26 11.18 -18.45
C ASN A 649 11.38 10.04 -17.44
N ARG A 650 12.11 10.27 -16.36
CA ARG A 650 12.20 9.34 -15.23
C ARG A 650 11.64 10.00 -13.99
N ASP A 651 10.37 9.70 -13.75
CA ASP A 651 9.62 10.08 -12.58
C ASP A 651 8.66 8.94 -12.21
N GLY A 652 8.54 8.63 -10.92
CA GLY A 652 7.79 7.51 -10.38
C GLY A 652 8.65 6.32 -9.93
N ARG A 653 7.99 5.16 -9.74
CA ARG A 653 8.54 3.95 -9.09
C ARG A 653 10.03 3.69 -9.40
N PRO A 654 10.91 3.53 -8.39
CA PRO A 654 12.33 3.21 -8.57
C PRO A 654 12.60 1.73 -8.95
N GLY A 655 11.69 1.09 -9.68
CA GLY A 655 11.86 -0.26 -10.22
C GLY A 655 12.90 -0.32 -11.36
N ALA A 656 13.12 -1.53 -11.88
CA ALA A 656 13.98 -1.77 -13.04
C ALA A 656 13.24 -1.40 -14.31
N ILE A 657 13.87 -0.68 -15.24
CA ILE A 657 13.30 -0.44 -16.57
C ILE A 657 13.29 -1.75 -17.34
N SER A 658 12.13 -2.36 -17.55
CA SER A 658 12.02 -3.66 -18.21
C SER A 658 11.54 -3.59 -19.66
N GLY A 659 11.39 -2.39 -20.20
CA GLY A 659 10.87 -2.23 -21.55
C GLY A 659 10.40 -0.83 -21.86
N ILE A 660 9.77 -0.69 -23.02
CA ILE A 660 9.19 0.57 -23.49
C ILE A 660 8.10 0.28 -24.54
N THR A 661 7.06 1.10 -24.58
CA THR A 661 6.01 0.98 -25.60
C THR A 661 6.20 2.00 -26.71
N VAL A 662 6.40 1.54 -27.95
CA VAL A 662 6.79 2.36 -29.11
C VAL A 662 6.00 1.96 -30.36
N PRO A 663 5.82 2.85 -31.34
CA PRO A 663 5.26 2.48 -32.64
C PRO A 663 6.19 1.53 -33.40
N SER A 664 5.61 0.75 -34.31
CA SER A 664 6.32 -0.17 -35.20
C SER A 664 7.39 0.53 -36.04
N ALA A 665 7.20 1.82 -36.36
CA ALA A 665 8.19 2.65 -37.04
C ALA A 665 9.54 2.73 -36.31
N TRP A 666 9.55 2.61 -34.97
CA TRP A 666 10.78 2.70 -34.18
C TRP A 666 11.36 1.32 -33.81
N LYS A 667 10.71 0.23 -34.25
CA LYS A 667 11.07 -1.15 -33.89
C LYS A 667 12.56 -1.42 -34.04
N THR A 668 13.15 -1.08 -35.18
CA THR A 668 14.57 -1.34 -35.45
C THR A 668 15.51 -0.66 -34.46
N VAL A 669 15.18 0.56 -34.00
CA VAL A 669 15.96 1.28 -32.99
C VAL A 669 15.92 0.55 -31.66
N PHE A 670 14.72 0.17 -31.22
CA PHE A 670 14.54 -0.48 -29.91
C PHE A 670 14.94 -1.96 -29.92
N GLN A 671 15.05 -2.60 -31.09
CA GLN A 671 15.60 -3.96 -31.21
C GLN A 671 17.10 -3.96 -30.88
N ARG A 672 17.81 -2.88 -31.23
CA ARG A 672 19.20 -2.69 -30.82
C ARG A 672 19.30 -2.52 -29.30
N VAL A 673 18.37 -1.77 -28.69
CA VAL A 673 18.33 -1.61 -27.23
C VAL A 673 18.10 -2.95 -26.52
N GLU A 674 17.15 -3.76 -27.00
CA GLU A 674 16.94 -5.12 -26.49
C GLU A 674 18.20 -5.98 -26.62
N GLN A 675 18.86 -5.95 -27.78
CA GLN A 675 20.10 -6.70 -28.01
C GLN A 675 21.25 -6.24 -27.11
N ASP A 676 21.38 -4.94 -26.87
CA ASP A 676 22.44 -4.37 -26.05
C ASP A 676 22.25 -4.69 -24.55
N LEU A 677 20.99 -4.84 -24.12
CA LEU A 677 20.59 -5.22 -22.75
C LEU A 677 20.47 -6.73 -22.54
N ASP A 678 20.53 -7.55 -23.60
CA ASP A 678 20.46 -9.01 -23.50
C ASP A 678 21.61 -9.57 -22.64
N GLY A 679 21.23 -10.33 -21.61
CA GLY A 679 22.17 -10.95 -20.67
C GLY A 679 22.86 -10.00 -19.69
N VAL A 680 22.56 -8.69 -19.72
CA VAL A 680 23.14 -7.71 -18.77
C VAL A 680 22.70 -8.00 -17.35
N HIS A 681 21.46 -8.43 -17.15
CA HIS A 681 20.99 -8.91 -15.86
C HIS A 681 20.37 -10.31 -16.03
N PRO A 682 20.68 -11.28 -15.14
CA PRO A 682 20.09 -12.62 -15.20
C PRO A 682 18.58 -12.63 -15.01
N VAL A 683 18.01 -11.52 -14.51
CA VAL A 683 16.64 -11.46 -14.03
C VAL A 683 15.85 -10.29 -14.61
N PHE A 684 16.48 -9.14 -14.85
CA PHE A 684 15.81 -7.99 -15.44
C PHE A 684 16.02 -8.09 -16.95
N GLY A 685 14.94 -8.41 -17.66
CA GLY A 685 14.91 -8.33 -19.11
C GLY A 685 14.49 -6.94 -19.58
N TYR A 686 14.74 -6.67 -20.86
CA TYR A 686 14.19 -5.50 -21.55
C TYR A 686 13.41 -5.99 -22.76
N ALA A 687 12.15 -5.58 -22.88
CA ALA A 687 11.31 -5.90 -24.01
C ALA A 687 10.51 -4.68 -24.47
N MET A 688 10.61 -4.36 -25.75
CA MET A 688 9.73 -3.38 -26.38
C MET A 688 8.34 -3.99 -26.58
N THR A 689 7.33 -3.14 -26.47
CA THR A 689 5.98 -3.45 -26.91
C THR A 689 5.62 -2.54 -28.07
N LEU A 690 5.07 -3.12 -29.14
CA LEU A 690 4.64 -2.35 -30.30
C LEU A 690 3.21 -1.85 -30.08
N ASN A 691 2.99 -0.56 -30.31
CA ASN A 691 1.66 0.05 -30.31
C ASN A 691 1.59 1.18 -31.34
N ASP A 692 0.87 0.93 -32.42
CA ASP A 692 0.66 1.88 -33.52
C ASP A 692 -0.59 2.75 -33.34
N VAL A 693 -1.31 2.63 -32.21
CA VAL A 693 -2.44 3.52 -31.91
C VAL A 693 -1.90 4.90 -31.54
N PRO A 694 -2.22 5.96 -32.31
CA PRO A 694 -1.74 7.30 -32.00
C PRO A 694 -2.31 7.81 -30.67
N ARG A 695 -1.45 8.41 -29.86
CA ARG A 695 -1.76 8.90 -28.51
C ARG A 695 -2.52 10.23 -28.56
N ASP A 696 -3.35 10.48 -27.55
CA ASP A 696 -4.05 11.76 -27.40
C ASP A 696 -3.25 12.71 -26.51
N ALA A 697 -2.50 13.63 -27.13
CA ALA A 697 -1.67 14.61 -26.42
C ALA A 697 -2.49 15.54 -25.52
N SER A 698 -3.77 15.79 -25.85
CA SER A 698 -4.63 16.69 -25.07
C SER A 698 -4.91 16.20 -23.65
N GLN A 699 -4.72 14.90 -23.40
CA GLN A 699 -4.94 14.30 -22.08
C GLN A 699 -3.71 14.36 -21.19
N ALA A 700 -2.53 14.72 -21.72
CA ALA A 700 -1.28 14.66 -20.97
C ALA A 700 -1.23 15.60 -19.76
N MET A 701 -1.93 16.74 -19.83
CA MET A 701 -1.96 17.74 -18.77
C MET A 701 -2.92 17.42 -17.62
N ARG A 702 -3.72 16.33 -17.70
CA ARG A 702 -4.58 15.93 -16.59
C ARG A 702 -3.72 15.63 -15.35
N ALA A 703 -4.16 16.12 -14.20
CA ALA A 703 -3.42 16.04 -12.94
C ALA A 703 -3.07 14.59 -12.51
N SER A 704 -3.83 13.60 -12.97
CA SER A 704 -3.60 12.18 -12.66
C SER A 704 -2.64 11.46 -13.60
N THR A 705 -2.10 12.12 -14.64
CA THR A 705 -1.43 11.41 -15.75
C THR A 705 -0.08 11.97 -16.22
N GLY A 706 0.46 13.07 -15.66
CA GLY A 706 1.63 13.72 -16.26
C GLY A 706 2.59 14.37 -15.28
N SER A 707 3.89 14.10 -15.48
CA SER A 707 5.04 14.79 -14.87
C SER A 707 5.54 15.86 -15.87
N ASP A 708 6.82 16.23 -15.83
CA ASP A 708 7.47 17.16 -16.76
C ASP A 708 7.26 16.78 -18.24
N ASP A 709 7.16 15.48 -18.57
CA ASP A 709 6.90 14.99 -19.93
C ASP A 709 5.57 15.48 -20.52
N ALA A 710 4.61 15.84 -19.66
CA ALA A 710 3.33 16.37 -20.12
C ALA A 710 3.48 17.69 -20.89
N VAL A 711 4.41 18.55 -20.46
CA VAL A 711 4.70 19.84 -21.09
C VAL A 711 5.22 19.63 -22.51
N PHE A 712 6.09 18.64 -22.70
CA PHE A 712 6.65 18.30 -24.01
C PHE A 712 5.61 17.60 -24.90
N THR A 713 4.79 16.73 -24.29
CA THR A 713 3.70 16.00 -24.96
C THR A 713 2.71 16.95 -25.63
N VAL A 714 2.25 17.99 -24.92
CA VAL A 714 1.30 18.97 -25.50
C VAL A 714 1.91 19.83 -26.61
N ASN A 715 3.24 19.90 -26.66
CA ASN A 715 4.00 20.54 -27.75
C ASN A 715 4.38 19.56 -28.88
N GLY A 716 3.80 18.35 -28.89
CA GLY A 716 4.00 17.34 -29.93
C GLY A 716 5.37 16.67 -29.92
N VAL A 717 6.15 16.83 -28.85
CA VAL A 717 7.41 16.09 -28.65
C VAL A 717 7.08 14.65 -28.24
N PRO A 718 7.64 13.62 -28.88
CA PRO A 718 7.35 12.24 -28.51
C PRO A 718 7.92 11.87 -27.14
N THR A 719 7.06 11.38 -26.23
CA THR A 719 7.40 11.03 -24.84
C THR A 719 7.08 9.57 -24.49
N PRO A 720 7.77 8.58 -25.11
CA PRO A 720 7.53 7.18 -24.77
C PRO A 720 7.93 6.91 -23.31
N ARG A 721 7.08 6.16 -22.62
CA ARG A 721 7.29 5.81 -21.21
C ARG A 721 7.92 4.44 -21.09
N PHE A 722 8.94 4.35 -20.24
CA PHE A 722 9.51 3.06 -19.85
C PHE A 722 8.48 2.22 -19.10
N THR A 723 8.49 0.94 -19.38
CA THR A 723 7.81 -0.06 -18.56
C THR A 723 8.68 -0.33 -17.34
N MET A 724 8.08 -0.24 -16.17
CA MET A 724 8.78 -0.43 -14.91
C MET A 724 8.44 -1.79 -14.31
N LEU A 725 9.48 -2.45 -13.82
CA LEU A 725 9.40 -3.75 -13.17
C LEU A 725 9.82 -3.64 -11.71
N GLY A 726 8.96 -4.09 -10.81
CA GLY A 726 9.20 -4.06 -9.37
C GLY A 726 7.91 -3.86 -8.59
N ASP A 727 8.02 -4.04 -7.28
CA ASP A 727 6.93 -4.01 -6.30
C ASP A 727 7.00 -2.79 -5.38
N PHE A 728 7.77 -1.77 -5.74
CA PHE A 728 7.87 -0.55 -4.94
C PHE A 728 6.49 0.06 -4.74
N ASP A 729 6.02 0.15 -3.50
CA ASP A 729 4.72 0.73 -3.16
C ASP A 729 4.79 2.26 -3.16
N TYR A 730 4.68 2.83 -4.36
CA TYR A 730 4.83 4.28 -4.55
C TYR A 730 3.76 5.08 -3.81
N ALA A 731 2.52 4.60 -3.78
CA ALA A 731 1.42 5.30 -3.12
C ALA A 731 1.65 5.46 -1.61
N ARG A 732 2.34 4.50 -0.99
CA ARG A 732 2.73 4.57 0.41
C ARG A 732 3.90 5.54 0.65
N VAL A 733 4.79 5.75 -0.32
CA VAL A 733 6.01 6.54 -0.11
C VAL A 733 5.83 8.00 -0.54
N HIS A 734 5.23 8.21 -1.70
CA HIS A 734 5.04 9.49 -2.37
C HIS A 734 4.51 10.58 -1.43
N HIS A 735 5.30 11.65 -1.28
CA HIS A 735 5.02 12.84 -0.46
C HIS A 735 4.82 12.57 1.04
N THR A 736 5.30 11.44 1.55
CA THR A 736 5.20 11.08 2.97
C THR A 736 6.55 11.16 3.67
N VAL A 737 6.55 11.05 5.00
CA VAL A 737 7.78 10.90 5.79
C VAL A 737 8.57 9.62 5.49
N LEU A 738 8.02 8.69 4.69
CA LEU A 738 8.73 7.47 4.25
C LEU A 738 9.48 7.63 2.93
N ASP A 739 9.42 8.81 2.29
CA ASP A 739 10.22 9.06 1.10
C ASP A 739 11.68 9.31 1.45
N THR A 740 12.38 8.23 1.81
CA THR A 740 13.77 8.24 2.28
C THR A 740 14.65 7.31 1.45
N TYR A 741 15.96 7.51 1.55
CA TYR A 741 16.96 6.65 0.89
C TYR A 741 16.74 5.16 1.19
N GLU A 742 16.40 4.83 2.44
CA GLU A 742 16.15 3.45 2.90
C GLU A 742 14.97 2.80 2.19
N SER A 743 13.97 3.58 1.76
CA SER A 743 12.85 3.07 0.98
C SER A 743 13.29 2.60 -0.41
N VAL A 744 14.30 3.26 -1.00
CA VAL A 744 14.84 2.95 -2.34
C VAL A 744 15.96 1.92 -2.28
N LEU A 745 16.70 1.83 -1.17
CA LEU A 745 17.85 0.93 -1.00
C LEU A 745 17.61 -0.53 -1.45
N PRO A 746 16.45 -1.18 -1.17
CA PRO A 746 16.16 -2.53 -1.66
C PRO A 746 16.08 -2.67 -3.20
N PHE A 747 16.03 -1.54 -3.91
CA PHE A 747 15.95 -1.46 -5.37
C PHE A 747 17.26 -0.99 -6.00
N SER A 748 18.38 -1.05 -5.28
CA SER A 748 19.69 -0.61 -5.76
C SER A 748 20.10 -1.27 -7.10
N ALA A 749 19.92 -2.59 -7.22
CA ALA A 749 20.21 -3.30 -8.48
C ALA A 749 19.29 -2.85 -9.64
N ALA A 750 18.02 -2.57 -9.32
CA ALA A 750 17.05 -2.05 -10.29
C ALA A 750 17.40 -0.63 -10.75
N GLN A 751 17.87 0.23 -9.85
CA GLN A 751 18.39 1.56 -10.19
C GLN A 751 19.64 1.46 -11.06
N GLN A 752 20.57 0.57 -10.72
CA GLN A 752 21.79 0.33 -11.51
C GLN A 752 21.46 -0.13 -12.94
N TYR A 753 20.57 -1.13 -13.07
CA TYR A 753 20.12 -1.60 -14.37
C TYR A 753 19.40 -0.51 -15.17
N SER A 754 18.54 0.28 -14.50
CA SER A 754 17.81 1.38 -15.14
C SER A 754 18.74 2.45 -15.70
N ALA A 755 19.82 2.82 -15.00
CA ALA A 755 20.81 3.76 -15.52
C ALA A 755 21.49 3.25 -16.80
N ILE A 756 21.80 1.95 -16.88
CA ILE A 756 22.34 1.31 -18.09
C ILE A 756 21.29 1.35 -19.22
N ALA A 757 20.05 0.97 -18.93
CA ALA A 757 18.96 0.97 -19.90
C ALA A 757 18.67 2.36 -20.47
N ILE A 758 18.68 3.40 -19.64
CA ILE A 758 18.54 4.80 -20.06
C ILE A 758 19.70 5.19 -20.98
N ALA A 759 20.95 4.91 -20.58
CA ALA A 759 22.13 5.25 -21.39
C ALA A 759 22.11 4.58 -22.76
N LEU A 760 21.81 3.29 -22.82
CA LEU A 760 21.73 2.53 -24.08
C LEU A 760 20.56 3.00 -24.95
N THR A 761 19.41 3.29 -24.35
CA THR A 761 18.25 3.84 -25.08
C THR A 761 18.61 5.19 -25.71
N ALA A 762 19.16 6.11 -24.91
CA ALA A 762 19.58 7.43 -25.37
C ALA A 762 20.62 7.32 -26.49
N TYR A 763 21.62 6.45 -26.32
CA TYR A 763 22.67 6.22 -27.33
C TYR A 763 22.11 5.63 -28.63
N ALA A 764 21.22 4.63 -28.56
CA ALA A 764 20.63 4.01 -29.73
C ALA A 764 19.74 4.98 -30.52
N VAL A 765 18.92 5.77 -29.83
CA VAL A 765 18.06 6.82 -30.44
C VAL A 765 18.93 7.93 -31.03
N ALA A 766 19.95 8.40 -30.31
CA ALA A 766 20.83 9.47 -30.77
C ALA A 766 21.66 9.08 -32.01
N ASN A 767 21.91 7.79 -32.22
CA ASN A 767 22.68 7.27 -33.36
C ASN A 767 21.81 6.65 -34.47
N ALA A 768 20.51 6.50 -34.25
CA ALA A 768 19.57 5.90 -35.19
C ALA A 768 19.68 6.55 -36.59
N PRO A 769 20.04 5.80 -37.65
CA PRO A 769 19.89 6.29 -39.02
C PRO A 769 18.43 6.39 -39.46
N GLU A 770 17.52 5.68 -38.79
CA GLU A 770 16.09 5.70 -39.05
C GLU A 770 15.45 7.04 -38.67
N ASP A 771 14.31 7.31 -39.29
CA ASP A 771 13.44 8.39 -38.86
C ASP A 771 12.70 7.96 -37.58
N ILE A 772 13.09 8.58 -36.47
CA ILE A 772 12.44 8.46 -35.16
C ILE A 772 11.45 9.61 -34.93
N GLY A 773 11.02 10.26 -36.02
CA GLY A 773 10.21 11.45 -36.04
C GLY A 773 8.80 11.28 -35.48
N ARG A 774 8.12 12.42 -35.40
CA ARG A 774 6.87 12.64 -34.65
C ARG A 774 5.63 12.07 -35.33
N THR A 775 5.71 11.82 -36.63
CA THR A 775 4.59 11.50 -37.50
C THR A 775 3.87 10.24 -37.01
N GLY A 776 2.57 10.38 -36.72
CA GLY A 776 1.72 9.27 -36.26
C GLY A 776 1.90 8.87 -34.79
N TYR A 777 2.79 9.51 -34.02
CA TYR A 777 2.95 9.21 -32.59
C TYR A 777 1.77 9.75 -31.76
N TYR A 778 1.36 10.99 -32.03
CA TYR A 778 0.13 11.58 -31.52
C TYR A 778 -0.92 11.66 -32.62
N ARG A 779 -2.19 11.67 -32.22
CA ARG A 779 -3.31 12.03 -33.10
C ARG A 779 -3.12 13.47 -33.57
N ASP A 780 -3.48 13.74 -34.82
CA ASP A 780 -3.61 15.11 -35.29
C ASP A 780 -4.56 15.86 -34.34
N ALA A 781 -4.17 17.06 -33.95
CA ALA A 781 -5.01 17.91 -33.13
C ALA A 781 -6.35 18.09 -33.87
N SER A 782 -7.46 17.63 -33.27
CA SER A 782 -8.77 17.99 -33.80
C SER A 782 -8.85 19.51 -33.80
N PRO A 783 -9.31 20.15 -34.90
CA PRO A 783 -9.54 21.60 -34.87
C PRO A 783 -10.46 21.89 -33.69
N ALA A 784 -9.98 22.75 -32.78
CA ALA A 784 -10.65 23.05 -31.53
C ALA A 784 -12.13 23.40 -31.79
N ARG A 785 -13.05 22.77 -31.04
CA ARG A 785 -14.45 23.19 -30.96
C ARG A 785 -14.61 24.26 -29.89
#